data_AF-A0AAV7G3H8-F1
#
_entry.id   AF-A0AAV7G3H8-F1
#
_cell.length_a   1.000
_cell.length_b   1.000
_cell.length_c   1.000
_cell.angle_alpha   90.00
_cell.angle_beta   90.00
_cell.angle_gamma   90.00
#
_symmetry.space_group_name_H-M   'P 1'
#
loop_
_entity.id
_entity.type
_entity.pdbx_description
1 polymer ?
#
loop_
_entity_poly.entity_id
_entity_poly.type
_entity_poly.pdbx_seq_one_letter_code
_entity_poly.pdbx_strand_id
1 'polypeptide(L)'
;MRYSDPIFFPLVLLRRRISRDLPGRINGKPQTVRAFPCQYLVIEGRILAAFSVHPALMAASAVSLAARTALGRHNLLSLKTAQKATRFYVKASSTHSTVAELKIKSIPTKPVEGQKTGTSGLRKKVKVFQQENYLANWIQALFNSLNPEDFKDGLLVLGGDGRYFNQEAAQIIIKIAAGNGVGKILVGRDAILSTPAVSSVIRKHKANGGFIMSASHNPGGPDYDWGIKNKWKAADGSSFPVSVLVIEGRILAAFSVHPALMAASAVSLAARTALGRHNLLSLKTAQKATRFYAKASSTHSTVAELKIKSIPTKPVEGQKTGTSGLRKKVKVFQQENYLANWIQALFNSLNPEDFKDGLLVLGGDGRYFNQEAAQIIIKIAAGNGVGKILVGRDAILSTPAVSAVIRKHKANGGFIMSASHNPGGPDYDWGIKFNYSSGQPAPESITDKIFGNTLSISEIKIADIPDVDFSCLGVTSYGKFIVEVIDPVADYLDLLENVFDFQLMKDLLSRPDFRFVFDAMHAVTGAYAKPIFVDRLGANLDCISNGVPLADFGDGHPDPNLTYAKELVSIMYGENAPDLGAASDGDGDRNMILGRDFFVTPSDSVAIIAANAQAAIPYFQNGPKGLARSMPTSGALDRVAAKLKLPFYEVPTGWKFFGNLMDAEKLSICGEESFGTGSDHIREKDGIWAVLAWLSIIAYRNKGKKVGEKLVSVADVAREHWATYGRNFFSRYDYEECESDGANQMIGHLRDLISRTKYGNKYGNYELDFADDFSYTDPVDGSVASKQGIRFVFTDGSRIIFRLSGTGSAGATIRLYVEQFEPDVSKQDMDAQKALKSLIGTYLLVILIFFGV
;
A
#
# COMPACT_ATOMS: atom_id res chain seq x y z
N MET A 1 -27.07 3.27 -14.81
CA MET A 1 -28.08 3.47 -15.89
C MET A 1 -27.59 2.77 -17.15
N ARG A 2 -28.45 2.03 -17.85
CA ARG A 2 -28.15 1.42 -19.16
C ARG A 2 -28.53 2.42 -20.25
N TYR A 3 -27.57 2.92 -21.02
CA TYR A 3 -27.86 3.61 -22.28
C TYR A 3 -27.87 2.59 -23.40
N SER A 4 -29.08 2.23 -23.82
CA SER A 4 -29.37 1.63 -25.12
C SER A 4 -29.93 2.74 -26.00
N ASP A 5 -29.08 3.38 -26.79
CA ASP A 5 -29.48 4.32 -27.85
C ASP A 5 -28.86 3.84 -29.18
N PRO A 6 -29.65 3.65 -30.26
CA PRO A 6 -29.27 2.82 -31.41
C PRO A 6 -28.54 3.59 -32.54
N ILE A 7 -27.67 4.55 -32.23
CA ILE A 7 -26.94 5.37 -33.25
C ILE A 7 -25.43 5.06 -33.26
N PHE A 8 -25.03 3.81 -33.04
CA PHE A 8 -23.63 3.39 -33.14
C PHE A 8 -23.50 2.01 -33.80
N PHE A 9 -23.60 1.99 -35.13
CA PHE A 9 -23.20 0.89 -36.02
C PHE A 9 -22.58 1.60 -37.23
N PRO A 10 -21.23 1.65 -37.40
CA PRO A 10 -20.43 0.47 -37.68
C PRO A 10 -18.96 0.56 -37.17
N LEU A 11 -18.59 -0.18 -36.12
CA LEU A 11 -17.16 -0.40 -35.81
C LEU A 11 -16.87 -1.76 -35.15
N VAL A 12 -17.86 -2.65 -35.11
CA VAL A 12 -17.76 -3.96 -34.46
C VAL A 12 -18.03 -5.08 -35.47
N LEU A 13 -17.14 -5.25 -36.45
CA LEU A 13 -17.05 -6.50 -37.21
C LEU A 13 -15.61 -6.69 -37.69
N LEU A 14 -14.76 -7.30 -36.85
CA LEU A 14 -13.73 -8.26 -37.30
C LEU A 14 -13.06 -8.93 -36.08
N ARG A 15 -13.54 -10.11 -35.65
CA ARG A 15 -12.69 -11.06 -34.91
C ARG A 15 -13.19 -12.51 -35.01
N ARG A 16 -12.22 -13.37 -35.37
CA ARG A 16 -12.02 -14.80 -35.09
C ARG A 16 -12.51 -15.87 -36.08
N ARG A 17 -11.53 -16.62 -36.58
CA ARG A 17 -11.59 -18.06 -36.89
C ARG A 17 -10.23 -18.71 -36.54
N ILE A 18 -10.27 -19.98 -36.07
CA ILE A 18 -9.17 -20.99 -35.95
C ILE A 18 -8.32 -20.87 -34.66
N SER A 19 -7.96 -21.90 -33.86
CA SER A 19 -8.28 -23.34 -33.73
C SER A 19 -7.76 -23.86 -32.36
N ARG A 20 -8.32 -24.98 -31.86
CA ARG A 20 -7.85 -25.82 -30.73
C ARG A 20 -6.98 -26.99 -31.24
N ASP A 21 -6.09 -27.52 -30.38
CA ASP A 21 -5.71 -28.94 -30.13
C ASP A 21 -4.31 -29.02 -29.43
N LEU A 22 -4.15 -29.43 -28.15
CA LEU A 22 -3.96 -30.79 -27.52
C LEU A 22 -2.54 -30.93 -26.82
N PRO A 23 -2.15 -31.98 -26.03
CA PRO A 23 -1.96 -31.94 -24.55
C PRO A 23 -0.59 -32.49 -23.99
N GLY A 24 -0.41 -32.64 -22.66
CA GLY A 24 0.58 -33.60 -22.06
C GLY A 24 1.16 -33.33 -20.65
N ARG A 25 1.08 -34.32 -19.74
CA ARG A 25 1.66 -34.42 -18.37
C ARG A 25 2.94 -35.29 -18.36
N ILE A 26 3.93 -35.03 -17.48
CA ILE A 26 4.91 -36.04 -16.99
C ILE A 26 5.27 -35.81 -15.49
N ASN A 27 5.40 -36.93 -14.75
CA ASN A 27 5.77 -37.10 -13.34
C ASN A 27 7.30 -37.23 -13.11
N GLY A 28 7.79 -36.89 -11.90
CA GLY A 28 9.10 -37.32 -11.38
C GLY A 28 9.18 -37.28 -9.84
N LYS A 29 9.64 -38.37 -9.20
CA LYS A 29 9.87 -38.51 -7.74
C LYS A 29 11.32 -38.14 -7.35
N PRO A 30 11.62 -37.63 -6.14
CA PRO A 30 12.98 -37.45 -5.65
C PRO A 30 13.50 -38.60 -4.75
N GLN A 31 14.83 -38.74 -4.71
CA GLN A 31 15.62 -39.74 -3.98
C GLN A 31 15.78 -39.41 -2.48
N THR A 32 15.88 -40.46 -1.65
CA THR A 32 16.06 -40.47 -0.18
C THR A 32 17.52 -40.33 0.26
N VAL A 33 17.76 -39.60 1.37
CA VAL A 33 19.02 -39.58 2.14
C VAL A 33 18.76 -40.05 3.58
N ARG A 34 19.67 -40.87 4.14
CA ARG A 34 19.57 -41.61 5.41
C ARG A 34 19.55 -40.72 6.67
N ALA A 35 18.80 -41.13 7.70
CA ALA A 35 18.68 -40.48 9.01
C ALA A 35 19.16 -41.35 10.19
N PHE A 36 19.70 -40.70 11.24
CA PHE A 36 20.14 -41.28 12.53
C PHE A 36 19.34 -40.65 13.72
N PRO A 37 19.28 -41.27 14.93
CA PRO A 37 18.18 -41.12 15.90
C PRO A 37 18.30 -39.98 16.96
N CYS A 38 17.18 -39.59 17.60
CA CYS A 38 17.08 -38.63 18.75
C CYS A 38 15.93 -39.01 19.74
N GLN A 39 15.99 -38.60 21.03
CA GLN A 39 15.06 -38.97 22.14
C GLN A 39 14.24 -37.77 22.69
N TYR A 40 13.10 -37.96 23.39
CA TYR A 40 12.39 -36.90 24.16
C TYR A 40 11.48 -37.39 25.31
N LEU A 41 10.73 -36.51 26.02
CA LEU A 41 9.94 -36.76 27.26
C LEU A 41 8.41 -36.45 27.23
N VAL A 42 7.57 -37.25 27.91
CA VAL A 42 6.09 -37.18 28.13
C VAL A 42 5.69 -37.54 29.56
N ILE A 43 4.70 -36.89 30.18
CA ILE A 43 4.19 -37.21 31.53
C ILE A 43 3.03 -38.21 31.52
N GLU A 44 2.98 -39.18 32.46
CA GLU A 44 1.80 -40.03 32.70
C GLU A 44 1.02 -39.60 33.96
N GLY A 45 -0.22 -39.15 33.76
CA GLY A 45 -1.20 -38.86 34.80
C GLY A 45 -2.46 -38.21 34.22
N ARG A 46 -3.66 -38.66 34.63
CA ARG A 46 -4.92 -38.00 34.28
C ARG A 46 -4.97 -36.61 34.92
N ILE A 47 -4.86 -35.55 34.13
CA ILE A 47 -5.30 -34.22 34.57
C ILE A 47 -6.82 -34.23 34.52
N LEU A 48 -7.46 -34.34 35.69
CA LEU A 48 -8.86 -33.98 35.86
C LEU A 48 -8.95 -32.45 35.72
N ALA A 49 -9.29 -31.97 34.52
CA ALA A 49 -9.80 -30.62 34.38
C ALA A 49 -11.15 -30.58 35.10
N ALA A 50 -11.22 -29.85 36.21
CA ALA A 50 -12.46 -29.62 36.94
C ALA A 50 -13.46 -28.91 36.01
N PHE A 51 -14.46 -29.65 35.54
CA PHE A 51 -15.72 -29.07 35.08
C PHE A 51 -16.46 -28.57 36.32
N SER A 52 -16.39 -27.26 36.60
CA SER A 52 -17.36 -26.62 37.48
C SER A 52 -18.25 -25.69 36.67
N VAL A 53 -19.43 -26.17 36.31
CA VAL A 53 -20.59 -25.31 36.08
C VAL A 53 -20.94 -24.70 37.44
N HIS A 54 -20.70 -23.40 37.65
CA HIS A 54 -21.20 -22.71 38.84
C HIS A 54 -22.39 -21.81 38.42
N PRO A 55 -23.62 -22.05 38.91
CA PRO A 55 -24.85 -21.31 38.53
C PRO A 55 -24.89 -19.80 38.83
N ALA A 56 -23.77 -19.17 39.20
CA ALA A 56 -23.73 -17.79 39.67
C ALA A 56 -23.59 -16.72 38.56
N LEU A 57 -23.17 -17.08 37.34
CA LEU A 57 -23.05 -16.11 36.23
C LEU A 57 -24.37 -15.83 35.49
N MET A 58 -25.40 -16.67 35.67
CA MET A 58 -26.74 -16.38 35.15
C MET A 58 -27.49 -15.35 36.01
N ALA A 59 -27.20 -15.26 37.31
CA ALA A 59 -27.86 -14.32 38.22
C ALA A 59 -27.29 -12.89 38.14
N ALA A 60 -25.99 -12.72 37.86
CA ALA A 60 -25.38 -11.38 37.74
C ALA A 60 -25.84 -10.61 36.49
N SER A 61 -26.13 -11.33 35.40
CA SER A 61 -26.65 -10.76 34.15
C SER A 61 -28.13 -10.35 34.28
N ALA A 62 -28.92 -11.06 35.08
CA ALA A 62 -30.33 -10.74 35.35
C ALA A 62 -30.48 -9.50 36.26
N VAL A 63 -29.56 -9.29 37.21
CA VAL A 63 -29.62 -8.14 38.14
C VAL A 63 -29.12 -6.83 37.50
N SER A 64 -28.14 -6.89 36.58
CA SER A 64 -27.68 -5.68 35.86
C SER A 64 -28.68 -5.18 34.82
N LEU A 65 -29.57 -6.04 34.32
CA LEU A 65 -30.63 -5.66 33.37
C LEU A 65 -31.85 -5.08 34.11
N ALA A 66 -32.17 -5.59 35.30
CA ALA A 66 -33.22 -5.03 36.17
C ALA A 66 -32.85 -3.68 36.81
N ALA A 67 -31.55 -3.41 37.03
CA ALA A 67 -31.07 -2.15 37.61
C ALA A 67 -30.99 -0.97 36.61
N ARG A 68 -31.15 -1.20 35.31
CA ARG A 68 -31.18 -0.13 34.29
C ARG A 68 -32.58 0.34 33.92
N THR A 69 -33.61 -0.42 34.30
CA THR A 69 -35.03 -0.07 34.08
C THR A 69 -35.70 0.59 35.30
N ALA A 70 -35.01 0.71 36.44
CA ALA A 70 -35.52 1.39 37.62
C ALA A 70 -34.50 2.40 38.17
N LEU A 71 -34.93 3.67 38.27
CA LEU A 71 -34.31 4.83 38.94
C LEU A 71 -33.28 5.60 38.08
N GLY A 72 -33.55 6.81 37.58
CA GLY A 72 -34.62 7.73 37.93
C GLY A 72 -34.45 8.31 39.35
N ARG A 73 -33.59 9.33 39.48
CA ARG A 73 -33.42 10.26 40.62
C ARG A 73 -32.77 9.73 41.92
N HIS A 74 -31.79 10.52 42.38
CA HIS A 74 -31.26 10.75 43.74
C HIS A 74 -31.18 9.58 44.75
N ASN A 75 -29.95 9.13 45.08
CA ASN A 75 -29.43 9.10 46.47
C ASN A 75 -28.01 8.51 46.59
N LEU A 76 -27.16 9.14 47.39
CA LEU A 76 -25.71 8.91 47.52
C LEU A 76 -25.32 7.81 48.54
N LEU A 77 -26.23 6.90 48.91
CA LEU A 77 -25.99 5.94 50.02
C LEU A 77 -25.71 4.48 49.63
N SER A 78 -25.62 4.12 48.33
CA SER A 78 -25.49 2.71 47.90
C SER A 78 -24.07 2.20 47.64
N LEU A 79 -23.03 3.06 47.66
CA LEU A 79 -21.66 2.64 47.34
C LEU A 79 -20.93 1.89 48.47
N LYS A 80 -21.28 2.15 49.74
CA LYS A 80 -20.60 1.52 50.88
C LYS A 80 -21.06 0.08 51.13
N THR A 81 -22.28 -0.28 50.74
CA THR A 81 -22.81 -1.65 50.89
C THR A 81 -22.23 -2.60 49.82
N ALA A 82 -22.01 -2.09 48.60
CA ALA A 82 -21.37 -2.86 47.52
C ALA A 82 -19.91 -3.23 47.82
N GLN A 83 -19.14 -2.33 48.45
CA GLN A 83 -17.73 -2.58 48.79
C GLN A 83 -17.54 -3.61 49.93
N LYS A 84 -18.54 -3.78 50.81
CA LYS A 84 -18.48 -4.75 51.92
C LYS A 84 -18.78 -6.18 51.45
N ALA A 85 -19.63 -6.35 50.43
CA ALA A 85 -19.93 -7.65 49.82
C ALA A 85 -18.73 -8.22 49.04
N THR A 86 -17.92 -7.37 48.39
CA THR A 86 -16.72 -7.81 47.65
C THR A 86 -15.62 -8.33 48.58
N ARG A 87 -15.49 -7.78 49.80
CA ARG A 87 -14.48 -8.23 50.78
C ARG A 87 -14.81 -9.58 51.44
N PHE A 88 -16.08 -9.96 51.54
CA PHE A 88 -16.47 -11.29 52.05
C PHE A 88 -16.30 -12.38 50.99
N TYR A 89 -16.47 -12.06 49.71
CA TYR A 89 -16.35 -13.03 48.62
C TYR A 89 -14.90 -13.44 48.29
N VAL A 90 -13.94 -12.56 48.55
CA VAL A 90 -12.50 -12.86 48.36
C VAL A 90 -11.97 -13.83 49.44
N LYS A 91 -12.69 -14.04 50.54
CA LYS A 91 -12.25 -14.89 51.65
C LYS A 91 -12.80 -16.32 51.61
N ALA A 92 -13.65 -16.67 50.63
CA ALA A 92 -14.37 -17.96 50.59
C ALA A 92 -14.00 -18.87 49.40
N SER A 93 -13.03 -18.52 48.54
CA SER A 93 -12.58 -19.38 47.43
C SER A 93 -11.18 -20.00 47.64
N SER A 94 -10.71 -20.09 48.90
CA SER A 94 -9.51 -20.85 49.24
C SER A 94 -9.87 -22.34 49.37
N THR A 95 -10.21 -22.98 48.25
CA THR A 95 -10.21 -24.44 48.18
C THR A 95 -8.83 -24.90 47.76
N HIS A 96 -8.20 -25.70 48.62
CA HIS A 96 -6.90 -26.34 48.39
C HIS A 96 -6.90 -27.10 47.06
N SER A 97 -6.14 -26.59 46.10
CA SER A 97 -5.66 -27.36 44.95
C SER A 97 -4.49 -28.20 45.44
N THR A 98 -4.71 -29.50 45.62
CA THR A 98 -3.63 -30.49 45.74
C THR A 98 -2.83 -30.47 44.44
N VAL A 99 -1.59 -29.97 44.50
CA VAL A 99 -0.66 -30.00 43.38
C VAL A 99 -0.31 -31.47 43.12
N ALA A 100 -0.91 -32.06 42.09
CA ALA A 100 -0.49 -33.37 41.62
C ALA A 100 0.96 -33.27 41.12
N GLU A 101 1.82 -34.15 41.61
CA GLU A 101 3.22 -34.21 41.21
C GLU A 101 3.33 -34.53 39.69
N LEU A 102 3.96 -33.63 38.92
CA LEU A 102 4.14 -33.78 37.47
C LEU A 102 5.18 -34.88 37.18
N LYS A 103 4.74 -36.07 36.79
CA LYS A 103 5.62 -37.22 36.48
C LYS A 103 6.15 -37.22 35.06
N ILE A 104 7.31 -36.61 34.80
CA ILE A 104 7.92 -36.55 33.45
C ILE A 104 8.54 -37.91 33.09
N LYS A 105 7.94 -38.64 32.13
CA LYS A 105 8.48 -39.86 31.50
C LYS A 105 9.26 -39.50 30.24
N SER A 106 10.21 -40.31 29.78
CA SER A 106 10.92 -40.12 28.52
C SER A 106 10.29 -41.01 27.43
N ILE A 107 9.81 -40.48 26.29
CA ILE A 107 9.39 -41.26 25.12
C ILE A 107 10.40 -41.12 23.96
N PRO A 108 11.11 -42.19 23.59
CA PRO A 108 12.00 -42.18 22.43
C PRO A 108 11.19 -42.17 21.14
N THR A 109 11.57 -41.35 20.15
CA THR A 109 10.96 -41.38 18.81
C THR A 109 12.00 -41.19 17.72
N LYS A 110 11.55 -40.96 16.48
CA LYS A 110 12.41 -40.71 15.33
C LYS A 110 11.93 -39.46 14.60
N PRO A 111 12.81 -38.71 13.92
CA PRO A 111 12.39 -37.64 13.03
C PRO A 111 11.34 -38.13 12.04
N VAL A 112 10.26 -37.35 11.86
CA VAL A 112 9.18 -37.70 10.94
C VAL A 112 9.34 -36.88 9.66
N GLU A 113 9.50 -37.58 8.54
CA GLU A 113 9.65 -36.94 7.23
C GLU A 113 8.40 -36.14 6.84
N GLY A 114 8.61 -34.96 6.24
CA GLY A 114 7.51 -34.13 5.75
C GLY A 114 6.85 -33.23 6.81
N GLN A 115 7.43 -33.07 8.01
CA GLN A 115 7.05 -32.08 9.03
C GLN A 115 7.58 -30.66 8.76
N LYS A 116 7.80 -30.31 7.49
CA LYS A 116 8.25 -28.96 7.09
C LYS A 116 7.09 -27.98 7.18
N THR A 117 7.25 -26.89 7.93
CA THR A 117 6.21 -25.85 8.00
C THR A 117 6.29 -24.93 6.80
N GLY A 118 5.13 -24.46 6.32
CA GLY A 118 5.07 -23.35 5.36
C GLY A 118 5.17 -22.00 6.06
N THR A 119 4.98 -20.92 5.31
CA THR A 119 4.95 -19.52 5.80
C THR A 119 3.90 -19.27 6.89
N SER A 120 2.92 -20.17 7.04
CA SER A 120 1.81 -20.07 7.98
C SER A 120 1.71 -21.27 8.94
N GLY A 121 2.83 -21.91 9.29
CA GLY A 121 2.87 -23.07 10.19
C GLY A 121 2.77 -24.43 9.49
N LEU A 122 2.56 -25.51 10.26
CA LEU A 122 2.44 -26.87 9.72
C LEU A 122 1.00 -27.14 9.31
N ARG A 123 0.77 -27.58 8.07
CA ARG A 123 -0.56 -27.92 7.53
C ARG A 123 -0.52 -29.27 6.80
N LYS A 124 -1.43 -30.16 7.16
CA LYS A 124 -1.62 -31.50 6.58
C LYS A 124 -3.08 -31.94 6.78
N LYS A 125 -3.47 -33.08 6.22
CA LYS A 125 -4.76 -33.71 6.53
C LYS A 125 -4.82 -34.12 8.00
N VAL A 126 -6.00 -34.06 8.62
CA VAL A 126 -6.24 -34.49 10.02
C VAL A 126 -5.63 -35.87 10.29
N LYS A 127 -5.87 -36.84 9.38
CA LYS A 127 -5.31 -38.20 9.48
C LYS A 127 -3.79 -38.27 9.63
N VAL A 128 -3.06 -37.28 9.12
CA VAL A 128 -1.59 -37.22 9.27
C VAL A 128 -1.22 -36.80 10.69
N PHE A 129 -1.90 -35.80 11.25
CA PHE A 129 -1.65 -35.35 12.62
C PHE A 129 -2.08 -36.37 13.69
N GLN A 130 -3.03 -37.24 13.36
CA GLN A 130 -3.51 -38.33 14.21
C GLN A 130 -2.58 -39.56 14.19
N GLN A 131 -1.59 -39.62 13.30
CA GLN A 131 -0.57 -40.67 13.36
C GLN A 131 0.17 -40.60 14.69
N GLU A 132 0.56 -41.77 15.18
CA GLU A 132 1.22 -41.89 16.48
C GLU A 132 2.41 -40.93 16.58
N ASN A 133 2.41 -40.10 17.63
CA ASN A 133 3.45 -39.12 17.92
C ASN A 133 3.71 -38.04 16.86
N TYR A 134 2.94 -37.93 15.76
CA TYR A 134 3.21 -36.93 14.72
C TYR A 134 3.14 -35.49 15.26
N LEU A 135 1.98 -35.08 15.77
CA LEU A 135 1.83 -33.74 16.34
C LEU A 135 2.76 -33.53 17.54
N ALA A 136 2.90 -34.55 18.39
CA ALA A 136 3.72 -34.46 19.58
C ALA A 136 5.21 -34.20 19.26
N ASN A 137 5.74 -34.91 18.25
CA ASN A 137 7.12 -34.73 17.78
C ASN A 137 7.35 -33.30 17.30
N TRP A 138 6.42 -32.76 16.52
CA TRP A 138 6.53 -31.40 16.00
C TRP A 138 6.51 -30.33 17.12
N ILE A 139 5.62 -30.48 18.11
CA ILE A 139 5.58 -29.56 19.27
C ILE A 139 6.87 -29.66 20.10
N GLN A 140 7.37 -30.87 20.34
CA GLN A 140 8.61 -31.05 21.08
C GLN A 140 9.83 -30.50 20.34
N ALA A 141 9.91 -30.70 19.02
CA ALA A 141 10.95 -30.11 18.19
C ALA A 141 10.95 -28.58 18.25
N LEU A 142 9.77 -27.97 18.32
CA LEU A 142 9.65 -26.52 18.54
C LEU A 142 10.21 -26.13 19.92
N PHE A 143 9.85 -26.80 21.01
CA PHE A 143 10.43 -26.48 22.33
C PHE A 143 11.96 -26.68 22.36
N ASN A 144 12.48 -27.72 21.72
CA ASN A 144 13.92 -27.98 21.61
C ASN A 144 14.67 -26.86 20.85
N SER A 145 13.98 -26.10 20.00
CA SER A 145 14.57 -25.00 19.23
C SER A 145 14.61 -23.67 19.99
N LEU A 146 13.88 -23.57 21.10
CA LEU A 146 13.74 -22.36 21.91
C LEU A 146 14.70 -22.41 23.10
N ASN A 147 15.13 -21.23 23.58
CA ASN A 147 15.89 -21.21 24.83
C ASN A 147 14.90 -21.47 25.98
N PRO A 148 15.24 -22.32 26.97
CA PRO A 148 14.35 -22.58 28.11
C PRO A 148 13.89 -21.31 28.84
N GLU A 149 14.73 -20.27 28.89
CA GLU A 149 14.40 -18.95 29.46
C GLU A 149 13.23 -18.23 28.76
N ASP A 150 12.93 -18.59 27.51
CA ASP A 150 11.84 -17.97 26.75
C ASP A 150 10.46 -18.47 27.18
N PHE A 151 10.36 -19.65 27.81
CA PHE A 151 9.07 -20.31 28.07
C PHE A 151 8.94 -21.01 29.43
N LYS A 152 10.05 -21.37 30.08
CA LYS A 152 10.05 -22.06 31.37
C LYS A 152 9.47 -21.16 32.46
N ASP A 153 8.57 -21.71 33.27
CA ASP A 153 7.75 -21.02 34.28
C ASP A 153 6.89 -19.86 33.71
N GLY A 154 6.86 -19.72 32.37
CA GLY A 154 6.20 -18.66 31.64
C GLY A 154 4.72 -18.93 31.34
N LEU A 155 4.11 -17.98 30.64
CA LEU A 155 2.71 -18.00 30.24
C LEU A 155 2.57 -18.22 28.73
N LEU A 156 1.82 -19.23 28.31
CA LEU A 156 1.42 -19.42 26.90
C LEU A 156 -0.07 -19.18 26.68
N VAL A 157 -0.46 -18.96 25.42
CA VAL A 157 -1.85 -18.87 24.98
C VAL A 157 -2.15 -19.94 23.93
N LEU A 158 -3.25 -20.66 24.06
CA LEU A 158 -3.66 -21.71 23.13
C LEU A 158 -5.07 -21.45 22.61
N GLY A 159 -5.22 -21.49 21.29
CA GLY A 159 -6.49 -21.25 20.62
C GLY A 159 -6.61 -21.92 19.27
N GLY A 160 -7.82 -21.95 18.73
CA GLY A 160 -8.13 -22.47 17.42
C GLY A 160 -9.52 -22.05 16.94
N ASP A 161 -9.86 -22.41 15.72
CA ASP A 161 -11.14 -22.10 15.06
C ASP A 161 -12.22 -23.19 15.23
N GLY A 162 -12.04 -24.09 16.19
CA GLY A 162 -12.98 -25.17 16.49
C GLY A 162 -13.04 -26.33 15.48
N ARG A 163 -12.11 -26.42 14.51
CA ARG A 163 -12.08 -27.54 13.55
C ARG A 163 -11.85 -28.91 14.21
N TYR A 164 -12.25 -29.97 13.51
CA TYR A 164 -12.40 -31.37 13.95
C TYR A 164 -11.40 -31.92 14.98
N PHE A 165 -10.11 -31.60 14.90
CA PHE A 165 -9.05 -32.18 15.75
C PHE A 165 -8.52 -31.22 16.84
N ASN A 166 -9.14 -30.04 17.02
CA ASN A 166 -8.61 -28.99 17.90
C ASN A 166 -8.62 -29.38 19.39
N GLN A 167 -9.63 -30.13 19.84
CA GLN A 167 -9.72 -30.48 21.26
C GLN A 167 -8.64 -31.49 21.65
N GLU A 168 -8.43 -32.52 20.84
CA GLU A 168 -7.41 -33.53 21.04
C GLU A 168 -6.00 -32.93 20.89
N ALA A 169 -5.79 -32.11 19.86
CA ALA A 169 -4.53 -31.39 19.66
C ALA A 169 -4.20 -30.47 20.83
N ALA A 170 -5.19 -29.77 21.39
CA ALA A 170 -4.99 -28.92 22.56
C ALA A 170 -4.44 -29.71 23.75
N GLN A 171 -4.97 -30.91 24.01
CA GLN A 171 -4.49 -31.77 25.09
C GLN A 171 -3.03 -32.20 24.87
N ILE A 172 -2.65 -32.52 23.63
CA ILE A 172 -1.27 -32.88 23.28
C ILE A 172 -0.33 -31.70 23.54
N ILE A 173 -0.70 -30.51 23.07
CA ILE A 173 0.10 -29.29 23.23
C ILE A 173 0.30 -28.96 24.72
N ILE A 174 -0.77 -29.02 25.53
CA ILE A 174 -0.72 -28.72 26.97
C ILE A 174 0.22 -29.69 27.69
N LYS A 175 0.13 -31.00 27.41
CA LYS A 175 0.99 -32.01 28.04
C LYS A 175 2.47 -31.80 27.74
N ILE A 176 2.80 -31.49 26.48
CA ILE A 176 4.19 -31.28 26.06
C ILE A 176 4.72 -29.97 26.61
N ALA A 177 3.94 -28.90 26.56
CA ALA A 177 4.32 -27.62 27.16
C ALA A 177 4.59 -27.75 28.67
N ALA A 178 3.73 -28.45 29.41
CA ALA A 178 3.95 -28.73 30.83
C ALA A 178 5.21 -29.59 31.07
N GLY A 179 5.45 -30.61 30.23
CA GLY A 179 6.65 -31.45 30.28
C GLY A 179 7.96 -30.69 30.02
N ASN A 180 7.90 -29.59 29.25
CA ASN A 180 9.04 -28.70 29.01
C ASN A 180 9.15 -27.58 30.07
N GLY A 181 8.26 -27.55 31.07
CA GLY A 181 8.32 -26.62 32.19
C GLY A 181 7.58 -25.30 31.98
N VAL A 182 6.60 -25.21 31.08
CA VAL A 182 5.73 -24.03 30.96
C VAL A 182 4.85 -23.90 32.22
N GLY A 183 4.91 -22.75 32.88
CA GLY A 183 4.24 -22.52 34.17
C GLY A 183 2.73 -22.35 34.09
N LYS A 184 2.21 -21.76 33.00
CA LYS A 184 0.77 -21.54 32.82
C LYS A 184 0.37 -21.45 31.34
N ILE A 185 -0.82 -21.94 31.00
CA ILE A 185 -1.40 -21.81 29.65
C ILE A 185 -2.82 -21.24 29.76
N LEU A 186 -3.09 -20.15 29.04
CA LEU A 186 -4.44 -19.63 28.83
C LEU A 186 -5.04 -20.33 27.61
N VAL A 187 -6.11 -21.08 27.80
CA VAL A 187 -6.77 -21.83 26.73
C VAL A 187 -8.14 -21.22 26.46
N GLY A 188 -8.48 -20.99 25.20
CA GLY A 188 -9.85 -20.65 24.81
C GLY A 188 -10.84 -21.71 25.29
N ARG A 189 -12.07 -21.32 25.65
CA ARG A 189 -13.11 -22.29 26.01
C ARG A 189 -13.32 -23.25 24.83
N ASP A 190 -13.33 -24.55 25.10
CA ASP A 190 -13.39 -25.61 24.07
C ASP A 190 -12.23 -25.57 23.06
N ALA A 191 -11.09 -24.99 23.46
CA ALA A 191 -9.96 -24.65 22.61
C ALA A 191 -10.32 -23.68 21.45
N ILE A 192 -11.45 -22.96 21.56
CA ILE A 192 -11.90 -21.96 20.58
C ILE A 192 -11.41 -20.58 21.01
N LEU A 193 -10.50 -20.04 20.20
CA LEU A 193 -9.98 -18.68 20.31
C LEU A 193 -9.32 -18.33 18.97
N SER A 194 -9.92 -17.41 18.23
CA SER A 194 -9.51 -17.10 16.85
C SER A 194 -8.05 -16.60 16.77
N THR A 195 -7.42 -16.75 15.61
CA THR A 195 -6.05 -16.26 15.34
C THR A 195 -5.80 -14.82 15.84
N PRO A 196 -6.64 -13.80 15.53
CA PRO A 196 -6.44 -12.46 16.05
C PRO A 196 -6.67 -12.37 17.56
N ALA A 197 -7.60 -13.15 18.12
CA ALA A 197 -7.85 -13.18 19.56
C ALA A 197 -6.68 -13.79 20.34
N VAL A 198 -6.08 -14.89 19.87
CA VAL A 198 -4.84 -15.45 20.45
C VAL A 198 -3.74 -14.38 20.45
N SER A 199 -3.55 -13.69 19.32
CA SER A 199 -2.55 -12.62 19.22
C SER A 199 -2.81 -11.47 20.21
N SER A 200 -4.08 -11.10 20.39
CA SER A 200 -4.50 -10.07 21.33
C SER A 200 -4.28 -10.50 22.79
N VAL A 201 -4.63 -11.74 23.14
CA VAL A 201 -4.46 -12.31 24.49
C VAL A 201 -2.99 -12.45 24.84
N ILE A 202 -2.12 -12.85 23.90
CA ILE A 202 -0.66 -12.88 24.11
C ILE A 202 -0.16 -11.50 24.54
N ARG A 203 -0.53 -10.44 23.81
CA ARG A 203 -0.12 -9.07 24.15
C ARG A 203 -0.73 -8.60 25.47
N LYS A 204 -2.04 -8.80 25.66
CA LYS A 204 -2.78 -8.37 26.85
C LYS A 204 -2.23 -8.97 28.13
N HIS A 205 -1.85 -10.24 28.11
CA HIS A 205 -1.32 -10.94 29.28
C HIS A 205 0.22 -11.00 29.30
N LYS A 206 0.89 -10.30 28.37
CA LYS A 206 2.35 -10.30 28.19
C LYS A 206 2.94 -11.73 28.12
N ALA A 207 2.17 -12.66 27.57
CA ALA A 207 2.51 -14.07 27.47
C ALA A 207 3.79 -14.28 26.64
N ASN A 208 4.55 -15.31 26.98
CA ASN A 208 5.78 -15.74 26.32
C ASN A 208 5.53 -16.22 24.88
N GLY A 209 4.32 -16.68 24.58
CA GLY A 209 3.96 -17.16 23.26
C GLY A 209 2.62 -17.87 23.24
N GLY A 210 2.40 -18.67 22.21
CA GLY A 210 1.18 -19.42 22.03
C GLY A 210 1.08 -20.23 20.75
N PHE A 211 0.06 -21.09 20.72
CA PHE A 211 -0.26 -21.97 19.61
C PHE A 211 -1.65 -21.66 19.06
N ILE A 212 -1.79 -21.76 17.74
CA ILE A 212 -3.02 -21.47 17.00
C ILE A 212 -3.34 -22.65 16.09
N MET A 213 -4.45 -23.34 16.34
CA MET A 213 -4.91 -24.48 15.55
C MET A 213 -5.90 -24.02 14.48
N SER A 214 -5.40 -23.84 13.26
CA SER A 214 -6.16 -23.40 12.09
C SER A 214 -5.43 -23.73 10.78
N ALA A 215 -6.19 -24.06 9.73
CA ALA A 215 -5.72 -24.18 8.36
C ALA A 215 -6.29 -23.07 7.45
N SER A 216 -6.68 -21.92 8.04
CA SER A 216 -7.24 -20.77 7.30
C SER A 216 -8.53 -21.16 6.55
N HIS A 217 -8.69 -20.70 5.31
CA HIS A 217 -9.82 -20.95 4.41
C HIS A 217 -9.99 -22.42 3.96
N ASN A 218 -9.08 -23.33 4.32
CA ASN A 218 -9.20 -24.72 3.87
C ASN A 218 -10.33 -25.47 4.59
N PRO A 219 -11.04 -26.38 3.89
CA PRO A 219 -12.13 -27.16 4.47
C PRO A 219 -11.70 -27.90 5.75
N GLY A 220 -12.62 -27.99 6.71
CA GLY A 220 -12.44 -28.74 7.95
C GLY A 220 -13.21 -30.06 7.93
N GLY A 221 -12.76 -31.02 8.75
CA GLY A 221 -13.38 -32.34 8.90
C GLY A 221 -12.33 -33.46 9.00
N PRO A 222 -12.76 -34.71 9.28
CA PRO A 222 -11.85 -35.85 9.54
C PRO A 222 -10.91 -36.17 8.36
N ASP A 223 -11.34 -35.91 7.13
CA ASP A 223 -10.57 -36.15 5.90
C ASP A 223 -9.97 -34.88 5.29
N TYR A 224 -10.12 -33.74 5.97
CA TYR A 224 -9.72 -32.43 5.44
C TYR A 224 -8.54 -31.81 6.21
N ASP A 225 -8.27 -30.53 5.95
CA ASP A 225 -7.04 -29.88 6.36
C ASP A 225 -7.11 -29.44 7.82
N TRP A 226 -6.02 -29.73 8.53
CA TRP A 226 -5.74 -29.20 9.85
C TRP A 226 -4.39 -28.50 9.82
N GLY A 227 -4.22 -27.51 10.69
CA GLY A 227 -2.97 -26.80 10.76
C GLY A 227 -2.70 -26.25 12.14
N ILE A 228 -1.42 -26.03 12.42
CA ILE A 228 -0.94 -25.43 13.65
C ILE A 228 0.10 -24.37 13.35
N LYS A 229 -0.03 -23.25 14.04
CA LYS A 229 0.89 -22.13 14.03
C LYS A 229 1.39 -21.88 15.44
N ASN A 230 2.59 -21.33 15.55
CA ASN A 230 3.15 -20.84 16.81
C ASN A 230 3.42 -19.34 16.70
N LYS A 231 3.33 -18.65 17.84
CA LYS A 231 3.72 -17.25 18.02
C LYS A 231 4.51 -17.14 19.32
N TRP A 232 5.69 -16.56 19.30
CA TRP A 232 6.55 -16.39 20.48
C TRP A 232 6.94 -14.94 20.65
N LYS A 233 7.05 -14.50 21.90
CA LYS A 233 7.34 -13.12 22.24
C LYS A 233 8.84 -12.85 22.06
N ALA A 234 9.19 -11.80 21.33
CA ALA A 234 10.56 -11.30 21.28
C ALA A 234 10.88 -10.40 22.47
N ALA A 235 12.18 -10.14 22.67
CA ALA A 235 12.70 -9.28 23.73
C ALA A 235 12.10 -7.86 23.75
N ASP A 236 11.56 -7.39 22.62
CA ASP A 236 10.90 -6.08 22.46
C ASP A 236 9.39 -6.09 22.79
N GLY A 237 8.81 -7.25 23.10
CA GLY A 237 7.38 -7.41 23.42
C GLY A 237 6.45 -7.68 22.24
N SER A 238 6.97 -7.77 21.00
CA SER A 238 6.23 -8.22 19.82
C SER A 238 6.12 -9.75 19.76
N SER A 239 5.23 -10.32 18.93
CA SER A 239 5.05 -11.78 18.80
C SER A 239 5.40 -12.26 17.38
N PHE A 240 6.41 -13.11 17.22
CA PHE A 240 6.87 -13.65 15.93
C PHE A 240 6.58 -15.15 15.78
N PRO A 241 6.34 -15.66 14.56
CA PRO A 241 6.47 -17.10 14.30
C PRO A 241 7.96 -17.48 14.35
N VAL A 242 8.31 -18.52 15.08
CA VAL A 242 9.67 -19.07 15.01
C VAL A 242 9.79 -19.79 13.66
N SER A 243 10.62 -19.27 12.76
CA SER A 243 10.79 -19.82 11.42
C SER A 243 11.63 -21.10 11.44
N VAL A 244 11.39 -21.97 10.46
CA VAL A 244 12.10 -23.25 10.26
C VAL A 244 13.62 -23.09 10.22
N LEU A 245 14.13 -21.97 9.69
CA LEU A 245 15.56 -21.70 9.59
C LEU A 245 16.25 -21.54 10.96
N VAL A 246 15.53 -21.03 11.96
CA VAL A 246 16.04 -20.94 13.36
C VAL A 246 16.02 -22.31 14.03
N ILE A 247 15.00 -23.12 13.72
CA ILE A 247 14.85 -24.49 14.23
C ILE A 247 15.93 -25.41 13.62
N GLU A 248 16.08 -25.41 12.30
CA GLU A 248 17.09 -26.19 11.58
C GLU A 248 18.51 -25.72 11.89
N GLY A 249 18.75 -24.41 11.94
CA GLY A 249 20.06 -23.84 12.27
C GLY A 249 20.53 -24.14 13.70
N ARG A 250 19.61 -24.15 14.67
CA ARG A 250 19.94 -24.47 16.08
C ARG A 250 19.98 -25.97 16.36
N ILE A 251 19.17 -26.78 15.67
CA ILE A 251 19.30 -28.24 15.70
C ILE A 251 20.68 -28.64 15.14
N LEU A 252 21.14 -28.05 14.04
CA LEU A 252 22.48 -28.30 13.49
C LEU A 252 23.62 -27.78 14.41
N ALA A 253 23.42 -26.63 15.08
CA ALA A 253 24.40 -26.07 16.01
C ALA A 253 24.49 -26.85 17.34
N ALA A 254 23.39 -27.42 17.84
CA ALA A 254 23.37 -28.25 19.05
C ALA A 254 24.17 -29.55 18.92
N PHE A 255 24.52 -29.97 17.69
CA PHE A 255 25.36 -31.13 17.41
C PHE A 255 26.83 -30.80 17.12
N SER A 256 27.23 -29.52 17.20
CA SER A 256 28.58 -29.07 16.83
C SER A 256 29.18 -28.08 17.84
N VAL A 257 29.32 -28.48 19.11
CA VAL A 257 30.15 -27.72 20.06
C VAL A 257 30.97 -28.66 20.95
N HIS A 258 32.29 -28.66 20.71
CA HIS A 258 33.32 -29.18 21.61
C HIS A 258 33.44 -28.24 22.83
N PRO A 259 33.70 -28.73 24.06
CA PRO A 259 33.65 -27.91 25.27
C PRO A 259 34.94 -27.12 25.46
N ALA A 260 34.96 -25.87 25.01
CA ALA A 260 36.03 -24.91 25.33
C ALA A 260 35.56 -23.45 25.54
N LEU A 261 34.29 -23.12 25.30
CA LEU A 261 33.79 -21.72 25.39
C LEU A 261 32.93 -21.40 26.62
N MET A 262 32.90 -22.26 27.65
CA MET A 262 32.12 -22.03 28.88
C MET A 262 32.85 -21.20 29.96
N ALA A 263 34.06 -20.68 29.69
CA ALA A 263 34.87 -20.00 30.71
C ALA A 263 34.88 -18.46 30.66
N ALA A 264 34.18 -17.81 29.72
CA ALA A 264 34.26 -16.35 29.55
C ALA A 264 33.04 -15.54 30.05
N SER A 265 31.96 -16.20 30.51
CA SER A 265 30.72 -15.51 30.91
C SER A 265 30.58 -15.24 32.42
N ALA A 266 31.52 -15.70 33.25
CA ALA A 266 31.43 -15.58 34.71
C ALA A 266 31.85 -14.22 35.31
N VAL A 267 32.38 -13.28 34.51
CA VAL A 267 32.96 -12.03 35.04
C VAL A 267 32.05 -10.78 34.85
N SER A 268 30.97 -10.89 34.07
CA SER A 268 30.09 -9.73 33.78
C SER A 268 28.93 -9.54 34.77
N LEU A 269 28.64 -10.54 35.63
CA LEU A 269 27.44 -10.55 36.47
C LEU A 269 27.59 -9.82 37.82
N ALA A 270 28.80 -9.39 38.19
CA ALA A 270 29.04 -8.70 39.47
C ALA A 270 28.88 -7.16 39.43
N ALA A 271 28.67 -6.56 38.25
CA ALA A 271 28.69 -5.10 38.10
C ALA A 271 27.31 -4.41 38.09
N ARG A 272 26.20 -5.14 38.31
CA ARG A 272 24.82 -4.59 38.16
C ARG A 272 24.02 -4.45 39.44
N THR A 273 24.64 -4.55 40.61
CA THR A 273 23.96 -4.41 41.92
C THR A 273 24.23 -3.10 42.67
N ALA A 274 24.72 -2.06 42.00
CA ALA A 274 24.85 -0.74 42.62
C ALA A 274 24.42 0.38 41.67
N LEU A 275 23.22 0.93 41.92
CA LEU A 275 22.86 2.37 41.91
C LEU A 275 21.38 2.55 41.60
N GLY A 276 20.60 2.77 42.65
CA GLY A 276 19.25 3.29 42.57
C GLY A 276 19.18 4.79 42.87
N ARG A 277 18.10 5.39 42.36
CA ARG A 277 17.39 6.63 42.79
C ARG A 277 17.91 8.04 42.36
N HIS A 278 16.96 8.71 41.70
CA HIS A 278 16.56 10.14 41.69
C HIS A 278 17.27 11.25 40.86
N ASN A 279 16.41 11.90 40.07
CA ASN A 279 16.23 13.33 39.73
C ASN A 279 17.00 14.04 38.59
N LEU A 280 16.22 14.91 37.93
CA LEU A 280 16.52 15.83 36.83
C LEU A 280 17.69 16.78 37.12
N LEU A 281 18.59 16.99 36.15
CA LEU A 281 18.97 18.30 35.57
C LEU A 281 20.22 18.22 34.68
N SER A 282 20.14 18.96 33.58
CA SER A 282 21.22 19.54 32.77
C SER A 282 21.81 18.72 31.60
N LEU A 283 21.53 19.27 30.42
CA LEU A 283 21.90 18.85 29.07
C LEU A 283 23.38 19.13 28.70
N LYS A 284 24.28 19.24 29.67
CA LYS A 284 25.70 19.58 29.43
C LYS A 284 26.71 18.48 29.77
N THR A 285 26.24 17.34 30.29
CA THR A 285 27.10 16.17 30.56
C THR A 285 27.06 15.12 29.43
N ALA A 286 26.07 15.18 28.55
CA ALA A 286 25.91 14.26 27.41
C ALA A 286 26.91 14.48 26.27
N GLN A 287 27.55 15.65 26.16
CA GLN A 287 28.53 15.97 25.12
C GLN A 287 29.99 15.64 25.50
N LYS A 288 30.27 15.32 26.77
CA LYS A 288 31.61 14.94 27.23
C LYS A 288 31.83 13.41 27.24
N ALA A 289 30.75 12.62 27.39
CA ALA A 289 30.79 11.16 27.31
C ALA A 289 30.99 10.65 25.86
N THR A 290 30.55 11.40 24.85
CA THR A 290 30.72 11.05 23.43
C THR A 290 32.17 11.19 22.94
N ARG A 291 33.00 12.02 23.61
CA ARG A 291 34.42 12.20 23.25
C ARG A 291 35.38 11.18 23.86
N PHE A 292 34.96 10.45 24.90
CA PHE A 292 35.77 9.36 25.48
C PHE A 292 35.47 7.98 24.87
N TYR A 293 34.28 7.78 24.28
CA TYR A 293 33.98 6.58 23.49
C TYR A 293 34.62 6.57 22.10
N ALA A 294 35.04 7.74 21.58
CA ALA A 294 35.65 7.87 20.25
C ALA A 294 37.17 7.58 20.20
N LYS A 295 37.81 7.15 21.30
CA LYS A 295 39.27 6.92 21.35
C LYS A 295 39.72 5.56 21.90
N ALA A 296 38.79 4.64 22.15
CA ALA A 296 39.10 3.29 22.67
C ALA A 296 38.49 2.14 21.83
N SER A 297 38.23 2.38 20.55
CA SER A 297 37.85 1.32 19.59
C SER A 297 38.59 1.53 18.27
N SER A 298 39.93 1.45 18.32
CA SER A 298 40.76 1.28 17.13
C SER A 298 41.35 -0.14 17.14
N THR A 299 40.47 -1.14 17.10
CA THR A 299 40.80 -2.42 16.50
C THR A 299 40.16 -2.38 15.11
N HIS A 300 40.99 -2.33 14.07
CA HIS A 300 40.55 -2.50 12.69
C HIS A 300 39.84 -3.86 12.55
N SER A 301 38.52 -3.89 12.76
CA SER A 301 37.70 -4.99 12.26
C SER A 301 37.63 -4.79 10.76
N THR A 302 38.27 -5.67 10.00
CA THR A 302 38.05 -5.82 8.57
C THR A 302 36.54 -6.05 8.37
N VAL A 303 35.84 -5.02 7.91
CA VAL A 303 34.43 -5.16 7.49
C VAL A 303 34.45 -6.17 6.34
N ALA A 304 33.85 -7.34 6.54
CA ALA A 304 33.78 -8.36 5.50
C ALA A 304 33.23 -7.73 4.21
N GLU A 305 34.00 -7.80 3.13
CA GLU A 305 33.61 -7.22 1.85
C GLU A 305 32.36 -7.92 1.31
N LEU A 306 31.44 -7.13 0.75
CA LEU A 306 30.24 -7.63 0.11
C LEU A 306 30.66 -8.47 -1.10
N LYS A 307 30.32 -9.77 -1.11
CA LYS A 307 30.65 -10.64 -2.25
C LYS A 307 29.73 -10.30 -3.42
N ILE A 308 30.29 -9.75 -4.50
CA ILE A 308 29.55 -9.41 -5.72
C ILE A 308 29.76 -10.50 -6.75
N LYS A 309 28.67 -10.98 -7.35
CA LYS A 309 28.68 -11.89 -8.50
C LYS A 309 28.40 -11.08 -9.77
N SER A 310 29.20 -11.32 -10.79
CA SER A 310 28.90 -10.92 -12.16
C SER A 310 28.20 -12.09 -12.84
N ILE A 311 27.00 -11.85 -13.37
CA ILE A 311 26.19 -12.83 -14.07
C ILE A 311 26.11 -12.40 -15.54
N PRO A 312 26.62 -13.20 -16.49
CA PRO A 312 26.43 -12.94 -17.91
C PRO A 312 24.94 -12.94 -18.28
N THR A 313 24.53 -11.99 -19.12
CA THR A 313 23.15 -11.89 -19.62
C THR A 313 23.15 -11.49 -21.11
N LYS A 314 21.96 -11.41 -21.71
CA LYS A 314 21.76 -10.95 -23.09
C LYS A 314 20.67 -9.89 -23.14
N PRO A 315 20.68 -8.97 -24.12
CA PRO A 315 19.59 -8.04 -24.36
C PRO A 315 18.25 -8.75 -24.51
N VAL A 316 17.18 -8.15 -23.99
CA VAL A 316 15.81 -8.62 -24.17
C VAL A 316 15.00 -7.53 -24.86
N GLU A 317 14.25 -7.90 -25.90
CA GLU A 317 13.48 -6.97 -26.70
C GLU A 317 12.35 -6.30 -25.89
N GLY A 318 12.06 -5.03 -26.20
CA GLY A 318 10.85 -4.36 -25.73
C GLY A 318 10.89 -3.81 -24.30
N GLN A 319 12.08 -3.62 -23.72
CA GLN A 319 12.28 -3.00 -22.40
C GLN A 319 12.26 -1.45 -22.43
N LYS A 320 11.48 -0.85 -23.33
CA LYS A 320 11.32 0.61 -23.40
C LYS A 320 10.37 1.11 -22.32
N THR A 321 10.84 2.06 -21.52
CA THR A 321 10.04 2.74 -20.49
C THR A 321 8.98 3.63 -21.12
N GLY A 322 7.75 3.59 -20.61
CA GLY A 322 6.68 4.49 -21.00
C GLY A 322 6.75 5.83 -20.24
N THR A 323 5.68 6.62 -20.31
CA THR A 323 5.59 7.92 -19.57
C THR A 323 5.69 7.79 -18.06
N SER A 324 5.43 6.61 -17.50
CA SER A 324 5.40 6.37 -16.05
C SER A 324 5.90 4.96 -15.72
N GLY A 325 7.13 4.66 -16.15
CA GLY A 325 7.83 3.40 -15.87
C GLY A 325 7.69 2.33 -16.96
N LEU A 326 8.38 1.22 -16.77
CA LEU A 326 8.24 0.02 -17.61
C LEU A 326 7.06 -0.80 -17.09
N ARG A 327 6.12 -1.16 -17.97
CA ARG A 327 4.93 -1.95 -17.64
C ARG A 327 4.77 -3.11 -18.61
N LYS A 328 4.56 -4.31 -18.07
CA LYS A 328 4.31 -5.56 -18.81
C LYS A 328 3.50 -6.51 -17.93
N LYS A 329 3.03 -7.61 -18.51
CA LYS A 329 2.43 -8.71 -17.74
C LYS A 329 3.44 -9.27 -16.73
N VAL A 330 2.99 -9.66 -15.54
CA VAL A 330 3.80 -10.31 -14.49
C VAL A 330 4.67 -11.44 -15.07
N LYS A 331 4.07 -12.31 -15.90
CA LYS A 331 4.77 -13.43 -16.54
C LYS A 331 5.99 -13.03 -17.36
N VAL A 332 6.04 -11.81 -17.89
CA VAL A 332 7.20 -11.28 -18.62
C VAL A 332 8.32 -10.94 -17.63
N PHE A 333 8.01 -10.27 -16.53
CA PHE A 333 9.01 -9.93 -15.50
C PHE A 333 9.58 -11.17 -14.78
N GLN A 334 8.81 -12.25 -14.72
CA GLN A 334 9.25 -13.53 -14.17
C GLN A 334 10.14 -14.35 -15.12
N GLN A 335 10.30 -13.95 -16.38
CA GLN A 335 11.26 -14.57 -17.28
C GLN A 335 12.68 -14.34 -16.77
N GLU A 336 13.57 -15.27 -17.08
CA GLU A 336 14.96 -15.22 -16.66
C GLU A 336 15.60 -13.87 -17.00
N ASN A 337 16.17 -13.22 -15.99
CA ASN A 337 16.87 -11.94 -16.06
C ASN A 337 16.07 -10.75 -16.64
N TYR A 338 14.78 -10.85 -16.95
CA TYR A 338 14.03 -9.72 -17.53
C TYR A 338 14.08 -8.49 -16.62
N LEU A 339 13.62 -8.63 -15.37
CA LEU A 339 13.66 -7.55 -14.39
C LEU A 339 15.10 -7.12 -14.07
N ALA A 340 16.00 -8.10 -13.88
CA ALA A 340 17.39 -7.84 -13.52
C ALA A 340 18.14 -7.02 -14.59
N ASN A 341 17.91 -7.32 -15.87
CA ASN A 341 18.48 -6.58 -16.99
C ASN A 341 18.06 -5.11 -16.96
N TRP A 342 16.78 -4.84 -16.73
CA TRP A 342 16.29 -3.46 -16.70
C TRP A 342 16.89 -2.68 -15.51
N ILE A 343 16.97 -3.29 -14.33
CA ILE A 343 17.56 -2.66 -13.14
C ILE A 343 19.06 -2.38 -13.36
N GLN A 344 19.79 -3.32 -13.94
CA GLN A 344 21.20 -3.10 -14.25
C GLN A 344 21.39 -2.04 -15.35
N ALA A 345 20.54 -2.03 -16.39
CA ALA A 345 20.56 -1.01 -17.42
C ALA A 345 20.28 0.38 -16.85
N LEU A 346 19.43 0.49 -15.82
CA LEU A 346 19.27 1.72 -15.04
C LEU A 346 20.59 2.14 -14.39
N PHE A 347 21.26 1.27 -13.62
CA PHE A 347 22.55 1.64 -13.01
C PHE A 347 23.63 1.99 -14.04
N ASN A 348 23.63 1.36 -15.22
CA ASN A 348 24.52 1.73 -16.33
C ASN A 348 24.20 3.11 -16.95
N SER A 349 23.01 3.65 -16.69
CA SER A 349 22.54 4.93 -17.22
C SER A 349 22.75 6.10 -16.25
N LEU A 350 22.97 5.82 -14.97
CA LEU A 350 23.17 6.80 -13.90
C LEU A 350 24.66 7.15 -13.77
N ASN A 351 24.96 8.39 -13.36
CA ASN A 351 26.32 8.71 -12.97
C ASN A 351 26.60 8.05 -11.60
N PRO A 352 27.83 7.58 -11.32
CA PRO A 352 28.13 6.93 -10.03
C PRO A 352 27.78 7.79 -8.80
N GLU A 353 27.88 9.11 -8.89
CA GLU A 353 27.48 10.05 -7.83
C GLU A 353 25.97 10.04 -7.51
N ASP A 354 25.14 9.55 -8.43
CA ASP A 354 23.69 9.43 -8.26
C ASP A 354 23.28 8.20 -7.44
N PHE A 355 24.20 7.29 -7.09
CA PHE A 355 23.81 6.08 -6.34
C PHE A 355 24.91 5.44 -5.49
N LYS A 356 26.18 5.57 -5.87
CA LYS A 356 27.30 4.89 -5.21
C LYS A 356 27.53 5.44 -3.82
N ASP A 357 27.61 4.53 -2.84
CA ASP A 357 27.64 4.83 -1.40
C ASP A 357 26.45 5.70 -0.92
N GLY A 358 25.45 5.91 -1.80
CA GLY A 358 24.30 6.76 -1.59
C GLY A 358 23.11 6.04 -0.98
N LEU A 359 22.01 6.78 -0.88
CA LEU A 359 20.74 6.35 -0.30
C LEU A 359 19.67 6.23 -1.38
N LEU A 360 19.04 5.08 -1.50
CA LEU A 360 17.84 4.90 -2.34
C LEU A 360 16.62 4.55 -1.50
N VAL A 361 15.43 4.84 -2.04
CA VAL A 361 14.14 4.45 -1.47
C VAL A 361 13.52 3.32 -2.31
N LEU A 362 12.81 2.38 -1.69
CA LEU A 362 12.14 1.28 -2.37
C LEU A 362 10.75 1.05 -1.77
N GLY A 363 9.75 0.94 -2.63
CA GLY A 363 8.46 0.41 -2.25
C GLY A 363 7.54 0.20 -3.43
N GLY A 364 6.30 -0.16 -3.17
CA GLY A 364 5.32 -0.41 -4.20
C GLY A 364 3.91 -0.52 -3.64
N ASP A 365 2.98 -0.81 -4.54
CA ASP A 365 1.54 -0.82 -4.22
C ASP A 365 1.01 -2.11 -3.59
N GLY A 366 1.89 -3.06 -3.31
CA GLY A 366 1.53 -4.38 -2.78
C GLY A 366 1.01 -5.38 -3.80
N ARG A 367 0.98 -5.05 -5.11
CA ARG A 367 0.55 -6.01 -6.15
C ARG A 367 1.42 -7.26 -6.17
N TYR A 368 0.87 -8.34 -6.72
CA TYR A 368 1.55 -9.61 -6.92
C TYR A 368 2.95 -9.38 -7.55
N PHE A 369 3.96 -10.13 -7.07
CA PHE A 369 5.38 -10.05 -7.43
C PHE A 369 6.20 -8.92 -6.78
N ASN A 370 5.61 -7.97 -6.03
CA ASN A 370 6.37 -6.87 -5.40
C ASN A 370 7.42 -7.34 -4.38
N GLN A 371 7.11 -8.33 -3.53
CA GLN A 371 8.08 -8.78 -2.52
C GLN A 371 9.28 -9.48 -3.15
N GLU A 372 9.05 -10.31 -4.17
CA GLU A 372 10.10 -10.97 -4.92
C GLU A 372 10.95 -9.97 -5.72
N ALA A 373 10.31 -9.01 -6.39
CA ALA A 373 11.00 -7.96 -7.11
C ALA A 373 11.86 -7.08 -6.19
N ALA A 374 11.39 -6.77 -4.98
CA ALA A 374 12.14 -6.01 -3.99
C ALA A 374 13.48 -6.67 -3.63
N GLN A 375 13.49 -8.00 -3.46
CA GLN A 375 14.74 -8.74 -3.19
C GLN A 375 15.73 -8.61 -4.36
N ILE A 376 15.23 -8.72 -5.60
CA ILE A 376 16.06 -8.59 -6.81
C ILE A 376 16.65 -7.18 -6.89
N ILE A 377 15.83 -6.13 -6.69
CA ILE A 377 16.25 -4.73 -6.72
C ILE A 377 17.34 -4.48 -5.67
N ILE A 378 17.13 -4.90 -4.42
CA ILE A 378 18.07 -4.68 -3.32
C ILE A 378 19.44 -5.32 -3.64
N LYS A 379 19.45 -6.56 -4.12
CA LYS A 379 20.70 -7.28 -4.41
C LYS A 379 21.46 -6.68 -5.58
N ILE A 380 20.78 -6.23 -6.63
CA ILE A 380 21.42 -5.57 -7.78
C ILE A 380 21.91 -4.17 -7.40
N ALA A 381 21.13 -3.41 -6.63
CA ALA A 381 21.53 -2.11 -6.11
C ALA A 381 22.80 -2.21 -5.25
N ALA A 382 22.84 -3.17 -4.32
CA ALA A 382 24.02 -3.46 -3.52
C ALA A 382 25.21 -3.91 -4.40
N GLY A 383 24.97 -4.75 -5.41
CA GLY A 383 25.98 -5.19 -6.38
C GLY A 383 26.58 -4.06 -7.23
N ASN A 384 25.83 -2.98 -7.44
CA ASN A 384 26.29 -1.78 -8.12
C ASN A 384 26.95 -0.76 -7.18
N GLY A 385 26.90 -0.99 -5.86
CA GLY A 385 27.58 -0.16 -4.86
C GLY A 385 26.71 0.91 -4.20
N VAL A 386 25.38 0.75 -4.21
CA VAL A 386 24.49 1.55 -3.35
C VAL A 386 24.86 1.34 -1.88
N GLY A 387 24.88 2.41 -1.09
CA GLY A 387 25.28 2.34 0.33
C GLY A 387 24.12 1.96 1.26
N LYS A 388 22.92 2.48 1.02
CA LYS A 388 21.75 2.24 1.86
C LYS A 388 20.45 2.24 1.07
N ILE A 389 19.50 1.39 1.47
CA ILE A 389 18.11 1.40 0.98
C ILE A 389 17.14 1.58 2.14
N LEU A 390 16.24 2.56 2.04
CA LEU A 390 15.01 2.64 2.86
C LEU A 390 13.90 1.88 2.13
N VAL A 391 13.36 0.84 2.74
CA VAL A 391 12.27 0.04 2.16
C VAL A 391 11.04 0.11 3.05
N GLY A 392 9.86 0.35 2.48
CA GLY A 392 8.63 0.32 3.28
C GLY A 392 8.32 -1.09 3.81
N ARG A 393 7.74 -1.21 5.01
CA ARG A 393 7.32 -2.51 5.57
C ARG A 393 6.46 -3.29 4.57
N ASP A 394 6.72 -4.59 4.46
CA ASP A 394 6.11 -5.51 3.48
C ASP A 394 6.38 -5.12 2.01
N ALA A 395 7.40 -4.30 1.78
CA ALA A 395 7.69 -3.61 0.51
C ALA A 395 6.56 -2.68 0.03
N ILE A 396 5.70 -2.23 0.97
CA ILE A 396 4.60 -1.30 0.71
C ILE A 396 5.10 0.13 0.90
N LEU A 397 4.96 0.97 -0.13
CA LEU A 397 5.13 2.42 -0.03
C LEU A 397 4.40 3.03 -1.24
N SER A 398 3.43 3.92 -0.99
CA SER A 398 2.71 4.60 -2.07
C SER A 398 3.67 5.49 -2.89
N THR A 399 3.33 5.77 -4.15
CA THR A 399 4.11 6.68 -4.99
C THR A 399 4.31 8.07 -4.34
N PRO A 400 3.29 8.69 -3.73
CA PRO A 400 3.48 9.93 -2.97
C PRO A 400 4.42 9.78 -1.78
N ALA A 401 4.31 8.67 -1.03
CA ALA A 401 5.17 8.41 0.12
C ALA A 401 6.63 8.18 -0.30
N VAL A 402 6.88 7.50 -1.42
CA VAL A 402 8.24 7.36 -1.97
C VAL A 402 8.85 8.75 -2.24
N SER A 403 8.10 9.64 -2.92
CA SER A 403 8.55 11.00 -3.19
C SER A 403 8.81 11.80 -1.90
N ALA A 404 7.92 11.67 -0.89
CA ALA A 404 8.08 12.30 0.41
C ALA A 404 9.33 11.80 1.16
N VAL A 405 9.56 10.49 1.20
CA VAL A 405 10.71 9.85 1.87
C VAL A 405 12.02 10.24 1.17
N ILE A 406 12.06 10.24 -0.17
CA ILE A 406 13.23 10.70 -0.93
C ILE A 406 13.61 12.11 -0.50
N ARG A 407 12.63 13.02 -0.47
CA ARG A 407 12.84 14.44 -0.15
C ARG A 407 13.22 14.65 1.31
N LYS A 408 12.56 13.96 2.25
CA LYS A 408 12.82 14.06 3.69
C LYS A 408 14.24 13.61 4.04
N HIS A 409 14.68 12.49 3.47
CA HIS A 409 15.99 11.90 3.75
C HIS A 409 17.09 12.32 2.78
N LYS A 410 16.78 13.18 1.81
CA LYS A 410 17.68 13.61 0.74
C LYS A 410 18.32 12.41 0.02
N ALA A 411 17.50 11.40 -0.25
CA ALA A 411 17.92 10.21 -0.98
C ALA A 411 18.31 10.58 -2.41
N ASN A 412 19.19 9.79 -3.03
CA ASN A 412 19.61 10.01 -4.41
C ASN A 412 18.53 9.61 -5.44
N GLY A 413 17.52 8.86 -5.01
CA GLY A 413 16.38 8.47 -5.83
C GLY A 413 15.60 7.32 -5.19
N GLY A 414 14.72 6.70 -5.97
CA GLY A 414 13.99 5.54 -5.48
C GLY A 414 13.25 4.74 -6.55
N PHE A 415 13.04 3.47 -6.25
CA PHE A 415 12.29 2.53 -7.05
C PHE A 415 10.85 2.42 -6.57
N ILE A 416 9.92 2.40 -7.52
CA ILE A 416 8.50 2.21 -7.26
C ILE A 416 8.01 1.01 -8.05
N MET A 417 7.56 -0.02 -7.36
CA MET A 417 7.01 -1.25 -7.94
C MET A 417 5.50 -1.09 -8.08
N SER A 418 5.08 -0.63 -9.26
CA SER A 418 3.68 -0.37 -9.57
C SER A 418 3.42 -0.25 -11.07
N ALA A 419 2.24 -0.71 -11.49
CA ALA A 419 1.64 -0.34 -12.79
C ALA A 419 0.45 0.63 -12.63
N SER A 420 0.39 1.37 -11.51
CA SER A 420 -0.65 2.35 -11.17
C SER A 420 -2.06 1.74 -11.29
N HIS A 421 -2.95 2.38 -12.03
CA HIS A 421 -4.33 1.94 -12.23
C HIS A 421 -4.52 0.56 -12.88
N ASN A 422 -3.50 -0.03 -13.52
CA ASN A 422 -3.64 -1.34 -14.17
C ASN A 422 -3.96 -2.45 -13.14
N PRO A 423 -4.78 -3.47 -13.51
CA PRO A 423 -5.16 -4.57 -12.63
C PRO A 423 -3.94 -5.36 -12.14
N GLY A 424 -4.06 -5.93 -10.94
CA GLY A 424 -3.04 -6.71 -10.26
C GLY A 424 -3.33 -8.22 -10.30
N GLY A 425 -2.36 -9.04 -9.93
CA GLY A 425 -2.47 -10.49 -9.93
C GLY A 425 -1.53 -11.19 -10.95
N PRO A 426 -1.40 -12.53 -10.88
CA PRO A 426 -0.36 -13.28 -11.60
C PRO A 426 -0.49 -13.25 -13.14
N ASP A 427 -1.69 -13.00 -13.66
CA ASP A 427 -1.97 -12.92 -15.10
C ASP A 427 -2.08 -11.47 -15.62
N TYR A 428 -1.94 -10.48 -14.72
CA TYR A 428 -2.13 -9.07 -15.03
C TYR A 428 -0.80 -8.30 -15.04
N ASP A 429 -0.86 -6.98 -14.88
CA ASP A 429 0.27 -6.10 -15.13
C ASP A 429 1.08 -5.82 -13.87
N TRP A 430 2.39 -5.81 -14.04
CA TRP A 430 3.37 -5.32 -13.09
C TRP A 430 4.17 -4.19 -13.73
N GLY A 431 4.78 -3.35 -12.91
CA GLY A 431 5.61 -2.27 -13.42
C GLY A 431 6.66 -1.79 -12.44
N ILE A 432 7.66 -1.09 -12.98
CA ILE A 432 8.74 -0.46 -12.23
C ILE A 432 8.96 0.96 -12.73
N LYS A 433 9.02 1.91 -11.79
CA LYS A 433 9.39 3.31 -12.00
C LYS A 433 10.68 3.61 -11.25
N PHE A 434 11.39 4.64 -11.70
CA PHE A 434 12.52 5.21 -10.97
C PHE A 434 12.33 6.72 -10.84
N ASN A 435 12.43 7.22 -9.61
CA ASN A 435 12.39 8.63 -9.29
C ASN A 435 13.79 9.12 -8.89
N TYR A 436 14.11 10.36 -9.26
CA TYR A 436 15.39 11.00 -8.97
C TYR A 436 15.43 11.67 -7.59
N SER A 437 16.56 12.29 -7.26
CA SER A 437 16.86 12.86 -5.94
C SER A 437 15.91 13.94 -5.43
N SER A 438 15.29 14.75 -6.29
CA SER A 438 14.23 15.70 -5.86
C SER A 438 12.85 15.04 -5.69
N GLY A 439 12.72 13.77 -6.07
CA GLY A 439 11.55 12.91 -5.88
C GLY A 439 10.66 12.75 -7.11
N GLN A 440 10.98 13.40 -8.25
CA GLN A 440 10.24 13.32 -9.51
C GLN A 440 10.53 12.04 -10.30
N PRO A 441 9.64 11.63 -11.21
CA PRO A 441 9.96 10.64 -12.24
C PRO A 441 11.24 10.99 -13.01
N ALA A 442 11.98 9.96 -13.43
CA ALA A 442 13.16 10.15 -14.28
C ALA A 442 12.82 10.92 -15.58
N PRO A 443 13.67 11.88 -16.01
CA PRO A 443 13.47 12.62 -17.25
C PRO A 443 13.70 11.75 -18.49
N GLU A 444 13.22 12.22 -19.65
CA GLU A 444 13.29 11.44 -20.92
C GLU A 444 14.72 11.05 -21.29
N SER A 445 15.67 11.97 -21.09
CA SER A 445 17.08 11.75 -21.35
C SER A 445 17.64 10.55 -20.59
N ILE A 446 17.12 10.25 -19.39
CA ILE A 446 17.52 9.09 -18.62
C ILE A 446 16.76 7.86 -19.08
N THR A 447 15.45 7.94 -19.29
CA THR A 447 14.67 6.78 -19.76
C THR A 447 15.15 6.26 -21.13
N ASP A 448 15.61 7.14 -22.01
CA ASP A 448 16.20 6.78 -23.30
C ASP A 448 17.58 6.13 -23.13
N LYS A 449 18.41 6.61 -22.19
CA LYS A 449 19.67 5.94 -21.83
C LYS A 449 19.44 4.55 -21.27
N ILE A 450 18.42 4.37 -20.40
CA ILE A 450 18.03 3.05 -19.88
C ILE A 450 17.72 2.13 -21.04
N PHE A 451 16.85 2.57 -21.95
CA PHE A 451 16.48 1.77 -23.12
C PHE A 451 17.72 1.43 -23.98
N GLY A 452 18.57 2.40 -24.29
CA GLY A 452 19.82 2.16 -25.02
C GLY A 452 20.71 1.11 -24.35
N ASN A 453 20.86 1.16 -23.03
CA ASN A 453 21.62 0.18 -22.26
C ASN A 453 20.95 -1.21 -22.23
N THR A 454 19.61 -1.30 -22.28
CA THR A 454 18.93 -2.62 -22.39
C THR A 454 19.24 -3.34 -23.70
N LEU A 455 19.56 -2.60 -24.77
CA LEU A 455 19.86 -3.18 -26.09
C LEU A 455 21.29 -3.74 -26.19
N SER A 456 22.18 -3.36 -25.27
CA SER A 456 23.60 -3.73 -25.28
C SER A 456 24.07 -4.44 -24.00
N ILE A 457 23.17 -4.67 -23.04
CA ILE A 457 23.50 -5.29 -21.75
C ILE A 457 24.08 -6.70 -21.90
N SER A 458 25.17 -6.98 -21.18
CA SER A 458 25.89 -8.26 -21.21
C SER A 458 26.21 -8.83 -19.82
N GLU A 459 26.05 -8.05 -18.76
CA GLU A 459 26.41 -8.41 -17.40
C GLU A 459 25.38 -7.84 -16.41
N ILE A 460 25.04 -8.59 -15.35
CA ILE A 460 24.34 -8.14 -14.15
C ILE A 460 25.29 -8.25 -12.96
N LYS A 461 25.40 -7.17 -12.17
CA LYS A 461 26.13 -7.17 -10.89
C LYS A 461 25.14 -7.38 -9.76
N ILE A 462 25.29 -8.47 -9.02
CA ILE A 462 24.38 -8.83 -7.93
C ILE A 462 25.15 -9.18 -6.66
N ALA A 463 24.72 -8.64 -5.53
CA ALA A 463 25.29 -8.98 -4.23
C ALA A 463 24.82 -10.36 -3.74
N ASP A 464 25.75 -11.14 -3.21
CA ASP A 464 25.49 -12.43 -2.57
C ASP A 464 25.08 -12.22 -1.11
N ILE A 465 23.86 -11.69 -0.91
CA ILE A 465 23.27 -11.46 0.41
C ILE A 465 21.97 -12.29 0.56
N PRO A 466 21.62 -12.72 1.80
CA PRO A 466 20.33 -13.36 2.03
C PRO A 466 19.19 -12.38 1.80
N ASP A 467 17.98 -12.92 1.63
CA ASP A 467 16.77 -12.11 1.53
C ASP A 467 16.55 -11.29 2.80
N VAL A 468 16.03 -10.07 2.63
CA VAL A 468 15.67 -9.17 3.73
C VAL A 468 14.27 -9.51 4.22
N ASP A 469 14.04 -9.56 5.53
CA ASP A 469 12.70 -9.64 6.09
C ASP A 469 12.03 -8.26 6.08
N PHE A 470 11.09 -8.04 5.17
CA PHE A 470 10.34 -6.78 5.08
C PHE A 470 9.24 -6.63 6.13
N SER A 471 8.88 -7.69 6.88
CA SER A 471 7.71 -7.65 7.77
C SER A 471 7.95 -6.90 9.07
N CYS A 472 9.22 -6.67 9.43
CA CYS A 472 9.64 -6.07 10.67
C CYS A 472 10.36 -4.75 10.41
N LEU A 473 9.99 -3.70 11.14
CA LEU A 473 10.77 -2.45 11.11
C LEU A 473 12.17 -2.70 11.68
N GLY A 474 13.18 -2.06 11.10
CA GLY A 474 14.54 -2.15 11.63
C GLY A 474 15.63 -2.05 10.57
N VAL A 475 16.87 -2.08 11.05
CA VAL A 475 18.08 -1.92 10.23
C VAL A 475 18.79 -3.27 10.12
N THR A 476 19.10 -3.68 8.90
CA THR A 476 19.93 -4.84 8.58
C THR A 476 21.17 -4.39 7.84
N SER A 477 22.34 -4.87 8.25
CA SER A 477 23.63 -4.51 7.64
C SER A 477 24.30 -5.71 6.98
N TYR A 478 24.77 -5.53 5.76
CA TYR A 478 25.55 -6.48 4.98
C TYR A 478 26.91 -5.84 4.67
N GLY A 479 27.85 -5.92 5.62
CA GLY A 479 29.09 -5.16 5.54
C GLY A 479 28.81 -3.65 5.60
N LYS A 480 29.19 -2.91 4.54
CA LYS A 480 28.91 -1.47 4.41
C LYS A 480 27.52 -1.15 3.85
N PHE A 481 26.86 -2.12 3.22
CA PHE A 481 25.52 -1.94 2.65
C PHE A 481 24.45 -2.07 3.74
N ILE A 482 23.48 -1.17 3.75
CA ILE A 482 22.42 -1.13 4.78
C ILE A 482 21.05 -1.22 4.12
N VAL A 483 20.15 -2.03 4.68
CA VAL A 483 18.72 -1.99 4.38
C VAL A 483 17.97 -1.63 5.65
N GLU A 484 17.15 -0.58 5.61
CA GLU A 484 16.31 -0.15 6.70
C GLU A 484 14.84 -0.27 6.30
N VAL A 485 14.11 -1.14 7.00
CA VAL A 485 12.67 -1.30 6.85
C VAL A 485 11.97 -0.23 7.67
N ILE A 486 11.28 0.69 7.00
CA ILE A 486 10.62 1.86 7.59
C ILE A 486 9.10 1.70 7.65
N ASP A 487 8.46 2.47 8.53
CA ASP A 487 7.00 2.55 8.53
C ASP A 487 6.53 3.23 7.23
N PRO A 488 5.56 2.64 6.51
CA PRO A 488 5.18 3.15 5.20
C PRO A 488 4.40 4.48 5.24
N VAL A 489 3.90 4.88 6.41
CA VAL A 489 2.99 6.02 6.56
C VAL A 489 3.63 7.18 7.31
N ALA A 490 4.51 6.91 8.29
CA ALA A 490 5.02 7.92 9.23
C ALA A 490 5.58 9.19 8.56
N ASP A 491 6.54 9.05 7.66
CA ASP A 491 7.18 10.21 7.02
C ASP A 491 6.23 11.03 6.14
N TYR A 492 5.29 10.34 5.49
CA TYR A 492 4.28 10.95 4.65
C TYR A 492 3.20 11.67 5.49
N LEU A 493 2.76 11.06 6.58
CA LEU A 493 1.81 11.66 7.50
C LEU A 493 2.36 12.91 8.18
N ASP A 494 3.62 12.87 8.62
CA ASP A 494 4.32 14.05 9.14
C ASP A 494 4.31 15.20 8.11
N LEU A 495 4.53 14.90 6.82
CA LEU A 495 4.49 15.90 5.76
C LEU A 495 3.07 16.50 5.62
N LEU A 496 2.04 15.67 5.55
CA LEU A 496 0.65 16.13 5.39
C LEU A 496 0.19 17.03 6.54
N GLU A 497 0.66 16.77 7.76
CA GLU A 497 0.36 17.61 8.94
C GLU A 497 1.01 18.98 8.91
N ASN A 498 2.11 19.12 8.16
CA ASN A 498 2.70 20.42 7.88
C ASN A 498 1.99 21.14 6.73
N VAL A 499 1.22 20.43 5.91
CA VAL A 499 0.52 21.01 4.75
C VAL A 499 -0.88 21.51 5.11
N PHE A 500 -1.62 20.74 5.91
CA PHE A 500 -3.04 20.97 6.19
C PHE A 500 -3.34 21.29 7.66
N ASP A 501 -4.49 21.93 7.90
CA ASP A 501 -5.05 22.07 9.24
C ASP A 501 -5.84 20.82 9.62
N PHE A 502 -5.15 19.87 10.26
CA PHE A 502 -5.76 18.61 10.71
C PHE A 502 -6.81 18.82 11.81
N GLN A 503 -6.69 19.89 12.60
CA GLN A 503 -7.67 20.16 13.66
C GLN A 503 -9.00 20.62 13.04
N LEU A 504 -8.96 21.51 12.05
CA LEU A 504 -10.16 21.96 11.34
C LEU A 504 -10.89 20.81 10.63
N MET A 505 -10.14 19.91 9.98
CA MET A 505 -10.73 18.71 9.35
C MET A 505 -11.33 17.75 10.38
N LYS A 506 -10.65 17.56 11.52
CA LYS A 506 -11.15 16.75 12.63
C LYS A 506 -12.44 17.32 13.21
N ASP A 507 -12.54 18.63 13.35
CA ASP A 507 -13.75 19.30 13.82
C ASP A 507 -14.93 19.06 12.86
N LEU A 508 -14.70 19.08 11.55
CA LEU A 508 -15.71 18.72 10.54
C LEU A 508 -16.12 17.24 10.64
N LEU A 509 -15.15 16.32 10.66
CA LEU A 509 -15.40 14.87 10.66
C LEU A 509 -16.02 14.35 11.97
N SER A 510 -15.86 15.09 13.07
CA SER A 510 -16.49 14.78 14.36
C SER A 510 -17.96 15.18 14.42
N ARG A 511 -18.48 15.90 13.42
CA ARG A 511 -19.88 16.31 13.40
C ARG A 511 -20.79 15.11 13.10
N PRO A 512 -21.93 14.96 13.82
CA PRO A 512 -22.87 13.88 13.55
C PRO A 512 -23.67 14.08 12.25
N ASP A 513 -23.67 15.30 11.70
CA ASP A 513 -24.40 15.68 10.48
C ASP A 513 -23.47 15.85 9.26
N PHE A 514 -22.24 15.33 9.33
CA PHE A 514 -21.33 15.24 8.19
C PHE A 514 -20.80 13.81 8.06
N ARG A 515 -20.85 13.24 6.86
CA ARG A 515 -20.38 11.88 6.58
C ARG A 515 -19.38 11.87 5.43
N PHE A 516 -18.32 11.09 5.62
CA PHE A 516 -17.24 10.91 4.67
C PHE A 516 -17.08 9.42 4.36
N VAL A 517 -16.76 9.09 3.11
CA VAL A 517 -16.37 7.73 2.70
C VAL A 517 -15.16 7.77 1.76
N PHE A 518 -14.24 6.84 1.95
CA PHE A 518 -13.04 6.66 1.14
C PHE A 518 -12.91 5.20 0.71
N ASP A 519 -12.89 4.96 -0.60
CA ASP A 519 -12.62 3.64 -1.18
C ASP A 519 -11.14 3.53 -1.56
N ALA A 520 -10.42 2.67 -0.84
CA ALA A 520 -9.00 2.42 -1.11
C ALA A 520 -8.78 1.39 -2.23
N MET A 521 -9.84 0.84 -2.83
CA MET A 521 -9.82 -0.10 -3.96
C MET A 521 -8.91 -1.33 -3.75
N HIS A 522 -8.77 -1.79 -2.50
CA HIS A 522 -7.83 -2.86 -2.09
C HIS A 522 -6.37 -2.56 -2.45
N ALA A 523 -6.03 -1.29 -2.66
CA ALA A 523 -4.74 -0.83 -3.13
C ALA A 523 -3.89 -0.25 -1.98
N VAL A 524 -2.75 0.35 -2.34
CA VAL A 524 -1.74 0.81 -1.37
C VAL A 524 -2.28 1.78 -0.34
N THR A 525 -3.22 2.65 -0.75
CA THR A 525 -3.81 3.68 0.11
C THR A 525 -4.62 3.09 1.26
N GLY A 526 -4.98 1.80 1.23
CA GLY A 526 -5.56 1.09 2.37
C GLY A 526 -4.66 1.10 3.61
N ALA A 527 -3.33 1.00 3.42
CA ALA A 527 -2.36 1.12 4.50
C ALA A 527 -2.32 2.53 5.13
N TYR A 528 -2.75 3.55 4.39
CA TYR A 528 -2.70 4.96 4.78
C TYR A 528 -4.05 5.46 5.30
N ALA A 529 -5.17 4.91 4.79
CA ALA A 529 -6.51 5.41 5.05
C ALA A 529 -6.86 5.42 6.54
N LYS A 530 -6.61 4.33 7.26
CA LYS A 530 -6.91 4.26 8.70
C LYS A 530 -5.98 5.16 9.52
N PRO A 531 -4.64 5.11 9.39
CA PRO A 531 -3.77 6.05 10.10
C PRO A 531 -4.15 7.51 9.91
N ILE A 532 -4.52 7.92 8.69
CA ILE A 532 -4.82 9.32 8.37
C ILE A 532 -6.26 9.68 8.77
N PHE A 533 -7.26 9.07 8.15
CA PHE A 533 -8.66 9.48 8.28
C PHE A 533 -9.25 9.10 9.64
N VAL A 534 -8.87 7.94 10.20
CA VAL A 534 -9.43 7.44 11.47
C VAL A 534 -8.56 7.85 12.64
N ASP A 535 -7.28 7.48 12.64
CA ASP A 535 -6.42 7.62 13.83
C ASP A 535 -6.02 9.09 14.07
N ARG A 536 -5.70 9.86 13.02
CA ARG A 536 -5.38 11.29 13.15
C ARG A 536 -6.58 12.21 13.06
N LEU A 537 -7.45 12.01 12.07
CA LEU A 537 -8.58 12.91 11.81
C LEU A 537 -9.88 12.53 12.54
N GLY A 538 -9.96 11.34 13.15
CA GLY A 538 -11.09 10.96 14.00
C GLY A 538 -12.36 10.55 13.27
N ALA A 539 -12.30 10.27 11.96
CA ALA A 539 -13.43 9.68 11.25
C ALA A 539 -13.77 8.29 11.81
N ASN A 540 -15.02 7.86 11.66
CA ASN A 540 -15.41 6.51 12.01
C ASN A 540 -14.75 5.49 11.06
N LEU A 541 -14.41 4.30 11.58
CA LEU A 541 -13.73 3.27 10.79
C LEU A 541 -14.54 2.78 9.57
N ASP A 542 -15.87 2.88 9.63
CA ASP A 542 -16.78 2.55 8.54
C ASP A 542 -16.71 3.54 7.36
N CYS A 543 -15.97 4.65 7.50
CA CYS A 543 -15.68 5.54 6.37
C CYS A 543 -14.76 4.88 5.34
N ILE A 544 -14.06 3.79 5.66
CA ILE A 544 -13.09 3.15 4.76
C ILE A 544 -13.71 1.91 4.12
N SER A 545 -13.85 1.95 2.79
CA SER A 545 -14.15 0.79 1.96
C SER A 545 -12.86 0.21 1.38
N ASN A 546 -12.82 -1.13 1.24
CA ASN A 546 -11.72 -1.85 0.59
C ASN A 546 -10.31 -1.48 1.13
N GLY A 547 -10.23 -1.15 2.43
CA GLY A 547 -9.03 -0.58 3.08
C GLY A 547 -7.86 -1.53 3.34
N VAL A 548 -7.89 -2.77 2.83
CA VAL A 548 -6.82 -3.75 3.01
C VAL A 548 -6.12 -3.94 1.66
N PRO A 549 -4.81 -3.63 1.54
CA PRO A 549 -4.06 -3.91 0.33
C PRO A 549 -4.06 -5.41 -0.02
N LEU A 550 -4.40 -5.76 -1.26
CA LEU A 550 -4.39 -7.13 -1.77
C LEU A 550 -3.56 -7.21 -3.06
N ALA A 551 -2.87 -8.33 -3.26
CA ALA A 551 -1.95 -8.53 -4.38
C ALA A 551 -2.64 -8.51 -5.77
N ASP A 552 -3.94 -8.79 -5.80
CA ASP A 552 -4.82 -8.79 -6.96
C ASP A 552 -5.86 -7.65 -6.91
N PHE A 553 -5.75 -6.76 -5.93
CA PHE A 553 -6.73 -5.70 -5.66
C PHE A 553 -8.19 -6.20 -5.54
N GLY A 554 -8.38 -7.42 -5.03
CA GLY A 554 -9.71 -8.02 -4.89
C GLY A 554 -10.36 -8.38 -6.22
N ASP A 555 -9.56 -8.81 -7.20
CA ASP A 555 -9.96 -9.05 -8.61
C ASP A 555 -10.50 -7.79 -9.32
N GLY A 556 -10.29 -6.61 -8.74
CA GLY A 556 -10.73 -5.33 -9.24
C GLY A 556 -9.70 -4.61 -10.12
N HIS A 557 -10.17 -3.54 -10.78
CA HIS A 557 -9.30 -2.60 -11.48
C HIS A 557 -9.14 -1.37 -10.57
N PRO A 558 -7.93 -1.09 -10.02
CA PRO A 558 -7.74 0.00 -9.05
C PRO A 558 -7.62 1.35 -9.79
N ASP A 559 -8.65 1.73 -10.54
CA ASP A 559 -8.73 2.99 -11.28
C ASP A 559 -9.93 3.81 -10.80
N PRO A 560 -9.73 4.95 -10.13
CA PRO A 560 -10.79 5.70 -9.48
C PRO A 560 -11.57 6.51 -10.51
N ASN A 561 -12.49 5.86 -11.22
CA ASN A 561 -13.39 6.49 -12.17
C ASN A 561 -14.82 5.94 -12.01
N LEU A 562 -15.79 6.58 -12.67
CA LEU A 562 -17.22 6.23 -12.52
C LEU A 562 -17.56 4.79 -12.98
N THR A 563 -16.69 4.17 -13.78
CA THR A 563 -16.87 2.80 -14.29
C THR A 563 -16.38 1.77 -13.29
N TYR A 564 -15.15 1.91 -12.77
CA TYR A 564 -14.52 0.91 -11.90
C TYR A 564 -14.82 1.11 -10.42
N ALA A 565 -14.97 2.35 -9.95
CA ALA A 565 -15.40 2.66 -8.58
C ALA A 565 -16.93 2.64 -8.44
N LYS A 566 -17.59 1.69 -9.11
CA LYS A 566 -19.05 1.61 -9.26
C LYS A 566 -19.79 1.51 -7.93
N GLU A 567 -19.23 0.80 -6.96
CA GLU A 567 -19.83 0.64 -5.63
C GLU A 567 -19.86 1.98 -4.88
N LEU A 568 -18.72 2.69 -4.86
CA LEU A 568 -18.65 4.04 -4.30
C LEU A 568 -19.63 5.00 -4.99
N VAL A 569 -19.70 4.98 -6.33
CA VAL A 569 -20.67 5.79 -7.08
C VAL A 569 -22.09 5.43 -6.67
N SER A 570 -22.43 4.15 -6.54
CA SER A 570 -23.77 3.72 -6.13
C SER A 570 -24.13 4.22 -4.72
N ILE A 571 -23.15 4.26 -3.80
CA ILE A 571 -23.32 4.83 -2.46
C ILE A 571 -23.57 6.34 -2.54
N MET A 572 -22.77 7.07 -3.32
CA MET A 572 -22.83 8.54 -3.42
C MET A 572 -24.05 9.07 -4.18
N TYR A 573 -24.67 8.23 -5.03
CA TYR A 573 -25.91 8.52 -5.75
C TYR A 573 -27.16 7.90 -5.09
N GLY A 574 -27.01 7.29 -3.91
CA GLY A 574 -28.13 6.75 -3.13
C GLY A 574 -28.82 7.80 -2.26
N GLU A 575 -30.05 7.52 -1.82
CA GLU A 575 -30.84 8.43 -0.96
C GLU A 575 -30.12 8.80 0.35
N ASN A 576 -29.33 7.86 0.90
CA ASN A 576 -28.55 8.03 2.12
C ASN A 576 -27.07 8.32 1.85
N ALA A 577 -26.74 8.94 0.71
CA ALA A 577 -25.36 9.24 0.33
C ALA A 577 -24.61 10.10 1.37
N PRO A 578 -23.34 9.76 1.70
CA PRO A 578 -22.43 10.63 2.43
C PRO A 578 -22.28 12.03 1.79
N ASP A 579 -21.71 12.98 2.52
CA ASP A 579 -21.53 14.36 2.06
C ASP A 579 -20.29 14.54 1.18
N LEU A 580 -19.27 13.69 1.40
CA LEU A 580 -18.07 13.57 0.58
C LEU A 580 -17.69 12.10 0.41
N GLY A 581 -17.45 11.70 -0.83
CA GLY A 581 -16.91 10.40 -1.21
C GLY A 581 -15.62 10.56 -2.00
N ALA A 582 -14.66 9.66 -1.82
CA ALA A 582 -13.43 9.65 -2.60
C ALA A 582 -12.88 8.25 -2.85
N ALA A 583 -12.07 8.10 -3.89
CA ALA A 583 -11.32 6.87 -4.20
C ALA A 583 -9.90 7.20 -4.67
N SER A 584 -8.98 6.23 -4.59
CA SER A 584 -7.60 6.36 -5.08
C SER A 584 -7.13 5.11 -5.82
N ASP A 585 -6.13 5.24 -6.69
CA ASP A 585 -5.65 4.17 -7.56
C ASP A 585 -4.62 3.24 -6.89
N GLY A 586 -4.09 2.30 -7.68
CA GLY A 586 -3.13 1.27 -7.28
C GLY A 586 -2.00 1.79 -6.39
N ASP A 587 -1.26 2.81 -6.83
CA ASP A 587 -0.13 3.38 -6.11
C ASP A 587 -0.41 4.71 -5.39
N GLY A 588 -1.68 5.13 -5.36
CA GLY A 588 -2.16 6.26 -4.56
C GLY A 588 -1.86 7.64 -5.15
N ASP A 589 -1.51 7.72 -6.44
CA ASP A 589 -1.18 8.97 -7.12
C ASP A 589 -2.41 9.62 -7.79
N ARG A 590 -3.55 8.91 -7.87
CA ARG A 590 -4.82 9.44 -8.41
C ARG A 590 -5.92 9.56 -7.37
N ASN A 591 -6.90 10.41 -7.66
CA ASN A 591 -8.09 10.61 -6.84
C ASN A 591 -9.36 10.83 -7.67
N MET A 592 -10.47 10.26 -7.20
CA MET A 592 -11.82 10.67 -7.59
C MET A 592 -12.51 11.34 -6.41
N ILE A 593 -13.26 12.41 -6.69
CA ILE A 593 -14.02 13.17 -5.68
C ILE A 593 -15.50 13.18 -6.06
N LEU A 594 -16.35 12.84 -5.10
CA LEU A 594 -17.80 12.78 -5.23
C LEU A 594 -18.47 13.58 -4.12
N GLY A 595 -19.47 14.38 -4.48
CA GLY A 595 -20.48 14.87 -3.55
C GLY A 595 -21.72 13.98 -3.59
N ARG A 596 -22.71 14.30 -2.74
CA ARG A 596 -24.05 13.69 -2.83
C ARG A 596 -24.65 13.96 -4.21
N ASP A 597 -24.95 12.89 -4.95
CA ASP A 597 -25.50 12.95 -6.32
C ASP A 597 -24.69 13.86 -7.25
N PHE A 598 -23.36 13.89 -7.07
CA PHE A 598 -22.51 14.85 -7.78
C PHE A 598 -21.11 14.31 -8.03
N PHE A 599 -20.67 14.36 -9.29
CA PHE A 599 -19.32 14.04 -9.70
C PHE A 599 -18.51 15.30 -9.95
N VAL A 600 -17.37 15.43 -9.26
CA VAL A 600 -16.39 16.48 -9.55
C VAL A 600 -15.44 15.96 -10.63
N THR A 601 -15.43 16.59 -11.80
CA THR A 601 -14.48 16.21 -12.84
C THR A 601 -13.05 16.49 -12.36
N PRO A 602 -12.04 15.68 -12.73
CA PRO A 602 -10.66 15.93 -12.29
C PRO A 602 -10.13 17.31 -12.69
N SER A 603 -10.55 17.80 -13.87
CA SER A 603 -10.19 19.13 -14.36
C SER A 603 -10.82 20.25 -13.52
N ASP A 604 -12.09 20.12 -13.11
CA ASP A 604 -12.71 21.05 -12.15
C ASP A 604 -12.08 20.92 -10.77
N SER A 605 -11.72 19.70 -10.34
CA SER A 605 -11.13 19.44 -9.02
C SER A 605 -9.88 20.27 -8.78
N VAL A 606 -8.91 20.23 -9.71
CA VAL A 606 -7.68 21.04 -9.59
C VAL A 606 -7.96 22.54 -9.64
N ALA A 607 -8.92 22.99 -10.46
CA ALA A 607 -9.31 24.40 -10.55
C ALA A 607 -9.94 24.90 -9.25
N ILE A 608 -10.85 24.12 -8.66
CA ILE A 608 -11.49 24.42 -7.39
C ILE A 608 -10.48 24.43 -6.24
N ILE A 609 -9.56 23.45 -6.21
CA ILE A 609 -8.48 23.43 -5.22
C ILE A 609 -7.63 24.69 -5.34
N ALA A 610 -7.17 25.05 -6.54
CA ALA A 610 -6.37 26.24 -6.77
C ALA A 610 -7.08 27.54 -6.35
N ALA A 611 -8.38 27.66 -6.66
CA ALA A 611 -9.18 28.84 -6.32
C ALA A 611 -9.40 29.03 -4.81
N ASN A 612 -9.36 27.95 -4.04
CA ASN A 612 -9.61 27.98 -2.59
C ASN A 612 -8.33 27.80 -1.75
N ALA A 613 -7.20 27.42 -2.36
CA ALA A 613 -5.98 27.01 -1.69
C ALA A 613 -5.48 28.04 -0.67
N GLN A 614 -5.42 29.32 -1.06
CA GLN A 614 -4.90 30.38 -0.19
C GLN A 614 -5.70 30.54 1.10
N ALA A 615 -7.02 30.36 1.02
CA ALA A 615 -7.91 30.54 2.17
C ALA A 615 -8.02 29.27 3.04
N ALA A 616 -8.02 28.09 2.41
CA ALA A 616 -8.39 26.84 3.08
C ALA A 616 -7.21 25.93 3.45
N ILE A 617 -6.02 26.14 2.89
CA ILE A 617 -4.87 25.23 3.06
C ILE A 617 -3.67 26.04 3.60
N PRO A 618 -3.24 25.82 4.86
CA PRO A 618 -2.17 26.60 5.50
C PRO A 618 -0.87 26.71 4.69
N TYR A 619 -0.49 25.63 3.99
CA TYR A 619 0.68 25.61 3.14
C TYR A 619 0.68 26.68 2.03
N PHE A 620 -0.50 27.10 1.56
CA PHE A 620 -0.66 28.13 0.54
C PHE A 620 -1.13 29.48 1.11
N GLN A 621 -0.98 29.76 2.41
CA GLN A 621 -1.45 31.01 3.02
C GLN A 621 -0.97 32.29 2.31
N ASN A 622 0.18 32.24 1.64
CA ASN A 622 0.75 33.34 0.85
C ASN A 622 0.35 33.32 -0.65
N GLY A 623 -0.56 32.43 -1.03
CA GLY A 623 -0.95 32.16 -2.42
C GLY A 623 -0.06 31.11 -3.10
N PRO A 624 -0.58 30.39 -4.11
CA PRO A 624 0.24 29.53 -4.97
C PRO A 624 1.23 30.35 -5.81
N LYS A 625 2.44 29.82 -6.05
CA LYS A 625 3.47 30.50 -6.89
C LYS A 625 3.11 30.52 -8.38
N GLY A 626 2.39 29.50 -8.83
CA GLY A 626 1.93 29.31 -10.20
C GLY A 626 1.09 28.05 -10.32
N LEU A 627 0.37 27.92 -11.43
CA LEU A 627 -0.56 26.83 -11.72
C LEU A 627 -0.17 26.14 -13.02
N ALA A 628 -0.42 24.83 -13.13
CA ALA A 628 -0.17 24.12 -14.38
C ALA A 628 -1.16 22.97 -14.59
N ARG A 629 -1.46 22.67 -15.85
CA ARG A 629 -2.19 21.45 -16.23
C ARG A 629 -1.56 20.80 -17.43
N SER A 630 -1.83 19.51 -17.63
CA SER A 630 -1.50 18.89 -18.90
C SER A 630 -2.42 19.42 -20.01
N MET A 631 -1.91 19.47 -21.23
CA MET A 631 -2.59 19.97 -22.42
C MET A 631 -4.01 19.40 -22.62
N PRO A 632 -4.26 18.08 -22.49
CA PRO A 632 -5.62 17.54 -22.67
C PRO A 632 -6.58 17.86 -21.51
N THR A 633 -6.09 18.35 -20.38
CA THR A 633 -6.92 18.73 -19.23
C THR A 633 -7.73 19.98 -19.56
N SER A 634 -9.00 20.05 -19.12
CA SER A 634 -9.89 21.18 -19.45
C SER A 634 -9.31 22.53 -19.03
N GLY A 635 -9.71 23.60 -19.71
CA GLY A 635 -9.29 24.98 -19.48
C GLY A 635 -9.80 25.62 -18.18
N ALA A 636 -10.46 24.89 -17.28
CA ALA A 636 -10.99 25.41 -16.02
C ALA A 636 -9.90 26.06 -15.14
N LEU A 637 -8.72 25.42 -15.04
CA LEU A 637 -7.61 25.95 -14.25
C LEU A 637 -7.05 27.26 -14.82
N ASP A 638 -7.11 27.44 -16.14
CA ASP A 638 -6.66 28.62 -16.88
C ASP A 638 -7.49 29.83 -16.47
N ARG A 639 -8.81 29.64 -16.30
CA ARG A 639 -9.74 30.68 -15.85
C ARG A 639 -9.41 31.14 -14.44
N VAL A 640 -9.06 30.20 -13.56
CA VAL A 640 -8.61 30.48 -12.20
C VAL A 640 -7.30 31.25 -12.21
N ALA A 641 -6.31 30.78 -12.97
CA ALA A 641 -5.00 31.42 -13.07
C ALA A 641 -5.12 32.87 -13.58
N ALA A 642 -5.93 33.10 -14.62
CA ALA A 642 -6.17 34.43 -15.17
C ALA A 642 -6.84 35.37 -14.14
N LYS A 643 -7.86 34.90 -13.44
CA LYS A 643 -8.58 35.70 -12.42
C LYS A 643 -7.69 36.03 -11.22
N LEU A 644 -6.88 35.08 -10.76
CA LEU A 644 -5.94 35.24 -9.65
C LEU A 644 -4.63 35.92 -10.06
N LYS A 645 -4.43 36.16 -11.37
CA LYS A 645 -3.20 36.73 -11.95
C LYS A 645 -1.94 35.93 -11.59
N LEU A 646 -2.07 34.60 -11.63
CA LEU A 646 -0.97 33.68 -11.36
C LEU A 646 -0.28 33.24 -12.65
N PRO A 647 1.04 32.97 -12.63
CA PRO A 647 1.71 32.27 -13.72
C PRO A 647 0.99 30.96 -14.04
N PHE A 648 0.86 30.65 -15.32
CA PHE A 648 0.16 29.47 -15.81
C PHE A 648 0.97 28.72 -16.86
N TYR A 649 1.00 27.39 -16.77
CA TYR A 649 1.72 26.52 -17.69
C TYR A 649 0.82 25.42 -18.23
N GLU A 650 0.70 25.33 -19.56
CA GLU A 650 0.15 24.17 -20.25
C GLU A 650 1.31 23.27 -20.67
N VAL A 651 1.37 22.05 -20.14
CA VAL A 651 2.49 21.12 -20.35
C VAL A 651 2.03 19.83 -21.05
N PRO A 652 2.91 19.01 -21.62
CA PRO A 652 2.52 17.69 -22.13
C PRO A 652 2.06 16.77 -20.98
N THR A 653 1.32 15.70 -21.31
CA THR A 653 0.94 14.71 -20.30
C THR A 653 2.16 13.96 -19.76
N GLY A 654 2.25 13.83 -18.44
CA GLY A 654 3.36 13.21 -17.73
C GLY A 654 3.93 14.11 -16.65
N TRP A 655 4.00 13.59 -15.42
CA TRP A 655 4.27 14.42 -14.25
C TRP A 655 5.69 15.06 -14.19
N LYS A 656 6.63 14.50 -14.95
CA LYS A 656 8.01 15.02 -15.07
C LYS A 656 8.08 16.50 -15.46
N PHE A 657 7.18 16.98 -16.32
CA PHE A 657 7.15 18.40 -16.74
C PHE A 657 6.75 19.34 -15.59
N PHE A 658 5.86 18.89 -14.70
CA PHE A 658 5.53 19.63 -13.49
C PHE A 658 6.71 19.62 -12.51
N GLY A 659 7.42 18.50 -12.39
CA GLY A 659 8.60 18.37 -11.53
C GLY A 659 9.65 19.44 -11.81
N ASN A 660 9.98 19.69 -13.08
CA ASN A 660 10.90 20.75 -13.50
C ASN A 660 10.44 22.13 -13.05
N LEU A 661 9.15 22.46 -13.26
CA LEU A 661 8.58 23.75 -12.85
C LEU A 661 8.56 23.92 -11.32
N MET A 662 8.31 22.85 -10.57
CA MET A 662 8.34 22.86 -9.10
C MET A 662 9.75 23.03 -8.56
N ASP A 663 10.75 22.39 -9.17
CA ASP A 663 12.16 22.54 -8.81
C ASP A 663 12.68 23.95 -9.11
N ALA A 664 12.15 24.61 -10.14
CA ALA A 664 12.42 26.02 -10.46
C ALA A 664 11.57 27.03 -9.65
N GLU A 665 10.79 26.57 -8.67
CA GLU A 665 9.88 27.37 -7.85
C GLU A 665 8.82 28.16 -8.66
N LYS A 666 8.52 27.73 -9.89
CA LYS A 666 7.54 28.36 -10.78
C LYS A 666 6.12 27.82 -10.60
N LEU A 667 5.97 26.67 -9.97
CA LEU A 667 4.71 25.93 -9.87
C LEU A 667 4.43 25.51 -8.44
N SER A 668 3.18 25.70 -8.00
CA SER A 668 2.71 25.21 -6.70
C SER A 668 1.61 24.17 -6.83
N ILE A 669 0.59 24.35 -7.68
CA ILE A 669 -0.54 23.42 -7.81
C ILE A 669 -0.70 23.00 -9.26
N CYS A 670 -0.83 21.71 -9.52
CA CYS A 670 -1.07 21.18 -10.85
C CYS A 670 -1.97 19.94 -10.88
N GLY A 671 -2.49 19.63 -12.06
CA GLY A 671 -3.38 18.50 -12.25
C GLY A 671 -3.48 18.01 -13.68
N GLU A 672 -4.00 16.79 -13.80
CA GLU A 672 -4.26 16.11 -15.05
C GLU A 672 -5.71 15.58 -15.04
N GLU A 673 -6.40 15.63 -16.19
CA GLU A 673 -7.74 15.07 -16.37
C GLU A 673 -7.85 13.58 -15.99
N SER A 674 -6.72 12.88 -16.01
CA SER A 674 -6.56 11.47 -15.66
C SER A 674 -6.61 11.22 -14.15
N PHE A 675 -7.48 11.93 -13.43
CA PHE A 675 -7.67 11.84 -11.98
C PHE A 675 -6.40 12.19 -11.17
N GLY A 676 -5.52 13.01 -11.74
CA GLY A 676 -4.25 13.40 -11.12
C GLY A 676 -4.30 14.80 -10.54
N THR A 677 -3.92 14.97 -9.28
CA THR A 677 -3.78 16.30 -8.67
C THR A 677 -2.61 16.27 -7.69
N GLY A 678 -1.89 17.38 -7.55
CA GLY A 678 -0.76 17.47 -6.64
C GLY A 678 -0.24 18.89 -6.49
N SER A 679 0.80 19.03 -5.66
CA SER A 679 1.48 20.30 -5.41
C SER A 679 2.97 20.12 -5.14
N ASP A 680 3.69 21.23 -5.00
CA ASP A 680 5.15 21.27 -4.78
C ASP A 680 5.65 20.71 -3.43
N HIS A 681 4.74 20.22 -2.56
CA HIS A 681 5.07 19.49 -1.33
C HIS A 681 5.90 18.22 -1.63
N ILE A 682 5.59 17.54 -2.73
CA ILE A 682 6.35 16.42 -3.30
C ILE A 682 6.60 16.64 -4.80
N ARG A 683 7.01 15.60 -5.53
CA ARG A 683 7.24 15.63 -6.98
C ARG A 683 6.51 14.51 -7.73
N GLU A 684 5.41 14.05 -7.16
CA GLU A 684 4.45 13.13 -7.78
C GLU A 684 3.03 13.70 -7.65
N LYS A 685 2.08 13.12 -8.38
CA LYS A 685 0.67 13.32 -8.03
C LYS A 685 0.41 12.72 -6.64
N ASP A 686 -0.64 13.17 -5.98
CA ASP A 686 -1.01 12.64 -4.67
C ASP A 686 -2.52 12.60 -4.48
N GLY A 687 -3.05 11.38 -4.46
CA GLY A 687 -4.48 11.14 -4.31
C GLY A 687 -5.01 11.48 -2.92
N ILE A 688 -4.29 11.12 -1.85
CA ILE A 688 -4.71 11.40 -0.47
C ILE A 688 -4.60 12.90 -0.20
N TRP A 689 -3.54 13.56 -0.68
CA TRP A 689 -3.41 15.01 -0.60
C TRP A 689 -4.61 15.73 -1.24
N ALA A 690 -5.08 15.27 -2.40
CA ALA A 690 -6.24 15.87 -3.05
C ALA A 690 -7.54 15.68 -2.24
N VAL A 691 -7.71 14.50 -1.62
CA VAL A 691 -8.83 14.25 -0.70
C VAL A 691 -8.76 15.16 0.52
N LEU A 692 -7.57 15.34 1.11
CA LEU A 692 -7.35 16.25 2.24
C LEU A 692 -7.53 17.72 1.85
N ALA A 693 -7.17 18.11 0.63
CA ALA A 693 -7.41 19.45 0.09
C ALA A 693 -8.93 19.72 0.00
N TRP A 694 -9.71 18.76 -0.52
CA TRP A 694 -11.17 18.87 -0.54
C TRP A 694 -11.77 18.90 0.86
N LEU A 695 -11.34 18.03 1.78
CA LEU A 695 -11.77 18.06 3.17
C LEU A 695 -11.47 19.41 3.83
N SER A 696 -10.28 19.97 3.58
CA SER A 696 -9.87 21.28 4.10
C SER A 696 -10.76 22.41 3.55
N ILE A 697 -11.10 22.39 2.26
CA ILE A 697 -12.02 23.34 1.65
C ILE A 697 -13.40 23.23 2.29
N ILE A 698 -13.97 22.02 2.38
CA ILE A 698 -15.30 21.82 2.97
C ILE A 698 -15.30 22.21 4.45
N ALA A 699 -14.25 21.90 5.20
CA ALA A 699 -14.14 22.27 6.61
C ALA A 699 -14.03 23.79 6.77
N TYR A 700 -13.21 24.46 5.96
CA TYR A 700 -13.09 25.92 5.94
C TYR A 700 -14.41 26.61 5.58
N ARG A 701 -15.12 26.13 4.55
CA ARG A 701 -16.40 26.71 4.10
C ARG A 701 -17.53 26.52 5.10
N ASN A 702 -17.38 25.58 6.02
CA ASN A 702 -18.35 25.29 7.08
C ASN A 702 -17.86 25.67 8.49
N LYS A 703 -16.72 26.36 8.59
CA LYS A 703 -16.19 26.82 9.87
C LYS A 703 -17.20 27.73 10.57
N GLY A 704 -17.46 27.47 11.84
CA GLY A 704 -18.43 28.23 12.65
C GLY A 704 -19.90 27.85 12.46
N LYS A 705 -20.26 26.97 11.52
CA LYS A 705 -21.63 26.44 11.44
C LYS A 705 -21.92 25.50 12.60
N LYS A 706 -23.12 25.60 13.18
CA LYS A 706 -23.58 24.73 14.26
C LYS A 706 -24.14 23.41 13.72
N VAL A 707 -24.22 22.39 14.55
CA VAL A 707 -24.87 21.11 14.19
C VAL A 707 -26.34 21.35 13.86
N GLY A 708 -26.81 20.81 12.73
CA GLY A 708 -28.16 20.99 12.21
C GLY A 708 -28.34 22.18 11.26
N GLU A 709 -27.36 23.08 11.15
CA GLU A 709 -27.38 24.13 10.12
C GLU A 709 -27.00 23.54 8.75
N LYS A 710 -27.62 24.04 7.68
CA LYS A 710 -27.32 23.58 6.31
C LYS A 710 -25.83 23.81 6.00
N LEU A 711 -25.09 22.72 5.77
CA LEU A 711 -23.69 22.78 5.34
C LEU A 711 -23.57 23.21 3.88
N VAL A 712 -22.45 23.86 3.54
CA VAL A 712 -21.99 24.04 2.16
C VAL A 712 -21.47 22.69 1.68
N SER A 713 -22.10 22.14 0.66
CA SER A 713 -21.75 20.84 0.09
C SER A 713 -20.66 20.95 -0.99
N VAL A 714 -20.12 19.81 -1.42
CA VAL A 714 -19.22 19.72 -2.59
C VAL A 714 -19.87 20.33 -3.84
N ALA A 715 -21.15 20.03 -4.07
CA ALA A 715 -21.88 20.55 -5.22
C ALA A 715 -22.10 22.06 -5.15
N ASP A 716 -22.33 22.61 -3.94
CA ASP A 716 -22.44 24.07 -3.74
C ASP A 716 -21.11 24.75 -4.10
N VAL A 717 -19.98 24.21 -3.63
CA VAL A 717 -18.63 24.74 -3.96
C VAL A 717 -18.38 24.70 -5.47
N ALA A 718 -18.73 23.60 -6.14
CA ALA A 718 -18.57 23.48 -7.59
C ALA A 718 -19.46 24.45 -8.38
N ARG A 719 -20.73 24.62 -7.99
CA ARG A 719 -21.63 25.57 -8.66
C ARG A 719 -21.22 27.02 -8.45
N GLU A 720 -20.78 27.38 -7.26
CA GLU A 720 -20.22 28.73 -7.01
C GLU A 720 -18.96 28.98 -7.84
N HIS A 721 -18.12 27.95 -7.99
CA HIS A 721 -16.95 28.02 -8.87
C HIS A 721 -17.39 28.28 -10.32
N TRP A 722 -18.31 27.50 -10.86
CA TRP A 722 -18.82 27.70 -12.22
C TRP A 722 -19.47 29.07 -12.41
N ALA A 723 -20.22 29.57 -11.42
CA ALA A 723 -20.79 30.90 -11.48
C ALA A 723 -19.73 32.01 -11.53
N THR A 724 -18.56 31.77 -10.93
CA THR A 724 -17.45 32.74 -10.87
C THR A 724 -16.56 32.69 -12.11
N TYR A 725 -16.27 31.49 -12.62
CA TYR A 725 -15.24 31.25 -13.64
C TYR A 725 -15.79 30.78 -15.00
N GLY A 726 -17.09 30.47 -15.08
CA GLY A 726 -17.68 29.68 -16.16
C GLY A 726 -17.52 28.18 -15.92
N ARG A 727 -18.30 27.35 -16.65
CA ARG A 727 -18.16 25.89 -16.62
C ARG A 727 -17.44 25.40 -17.88
N ASN A 728 -16.44 24.55 -17.70
CA ASN A 728 -15.81 23.80 -18.79
C ASN A 728 -16.42 22.39 -18.81
N PHE A 729 -17.45 22.18 -19.63
CA PHE A 729 -17.94 20.83 -19.90
C PHE A 729 -16.84 20.01 -20.52
N PHE A 730 -16.61 18.79 -20.02
CA PHE A 730 -15.47 17.97 -20.41
C PHE A 730 -15.85 16.49 -20.48
N SER A 731 -15.36 15.80 -21.51
CA SER A 731 -15.45 14.34 -21.63
C SER A 731 -14.20 13.78 -22.31
N ARG A 732 -13.76 12.60 -21.86
CA ARG A 732 -12.71 11.81 -22.49
C ARG A 732 -13.29 10.51 -23.04
N TYR A 733 -12.90 10.16 -24.26
CA TYR A 733 -13.20 8.89 -24.90
C TYR A 733 -11.89 8.14 -25.13
N ASP A 734 -11.80 6.95 -24.55
CA ASP A 734 -10.66 6.04 -24.71
C ASP A 734 -11.06 4.92 -25.67
N TYR A 735 -10.42 4.89 -26.84
CA TYR A 735 -10.50 3.77 -27.78
C TYR A 735 -9.29 2.87 -27.52
N GLU A 736 -9.51 1.83 -26.73
CA GLU A 736 -8.48 0.90 -26.27
C GLU A 736 -8.26 -0.25 -27.26
N GLU A 737 -7.11 -0.91 -27.16
CA GLU A 737 -6.72 -2.07 -27.99
C GLU A 737 -6.88 -1.86 -29.51
N CYS A 738 -6.65 -0.62 -29.98
CA CYS A 738 -6.65 -0.32 -31.40
C CYS A 738 -5.45 -0.99 -32.09
N GLU A 739 -5.67 -1.40 -33.35
CA GLU A 739 -4.59 -1.81 -34.25
C GLU A 739 -3.62 -0.63 -34.43
N SER A 740 -2.32 -0.89 -34.28
CA SER A 740 -1.32 0.17 -34.14
C SER A 740 -1.07 0.92 -35.45
N ASP A 741 -1.06 0.23 -36.58
CA ASP A 741 -0.83 0.86 -37.88
C ASP A 741 -2.00 1.76 -38.26
N GLY A 742 -3.24 1.30 -38.09
CA GLY A 742 -4.45 2.09 -38.29
C GLY A 742 -4.52 3.32 -37.39
N ALA A 743 -4.16 3.18 -36.11
CA ALA A 743 -4.10 4.32 -35.19
C ALA A 743 -3.04 5.35 -35.60
N ASN A 744 -1.87 4.89 -36.07
CA ASN A 744 -0.83 5.77 -36.60
C ASN A 744 -1.26 6.48 -37.89
N GLN A 745 -1.95 5.78 -38.81
CA GLN A 745 -2.49 6.36 -40.04
C GLN A 745 -3.53 7.45 -39.74
N MET A 746 -4.45 7.20 -38.79
CA MET A 746 -5.43 8.20 -38.37
C MET A 746 -4.76 9.48 -37.85
N ILE A 747 -3.74 9.34 -36.99
CA ILE A 747 -2.98 10.48 -36.47
C ILE A 747 -2.20 11.19 -37.59
N GLY A 748 -1.63 10.43 -38.53
CA GLY A 748 -0.98 10.98 -39.72
C GLY A 748 -1.94 11.84 -40.54
N HIS A 749 -3.15 11.34 -40.80
CA HIS A 749 -4.17 12.11 -41.50
C HIS A 749 -4.59 13.37 -40.75
N LEU A 750 -4.75 13.30 -39.42
CA LEU A 750 -5.07 14.48 -38.62
C LEU A 750 -3.95 15.53 -38.71
N ARG A 751 -2.67 15.12 -38.79
CA ARG A 751 -1.55 16.05 -39.05
C ARG A 751 -1.63 16.70 -40.44
N ASP A 752 -2.01 15.95 -41.45
CA ASP A 752 -2.25 16.48 -42.80
C ASP A 752 -3.48 17.39 -42.86
N LEU A 753 -4.46 17.18 -41.98
CA LEU A 753 -5.64 18.02 -41.89
C LEU A 753 -5.30 19.37 -41.24
N ILE A 754 -4.60 19.38 -40.10
CA ILE A 754 -4.23 20.63 -39.43
C ILE A 754 -3.30 21.49 -40.31
N SER A 755 -2.43 20.89 -41.14
CA SER A 755 -1.53 21.64 -42.02
C SER A 755 -2.25 22.39 -43.15
N ARG A 756 -3.48 21.99 -43.47
CA ARG A 756 -4.33 22.61 -44.51
C ARG A 756 -5.46 23.46 -43.93
N THR A 757 -5.70 23.36 -42.63
CA THR A 757 -6.77 24.07 -41.92
C THR A 757 -6.35 25.52 -41.64
N LYS A 758 -7.31 26.46 -41.66
CA LYS A 758 -7.05 27.89 -41.46
C LYS A 758 -7.94 28.46 -40.35
N TYR A 759 -7.45 29.51 -39.68
CA TYR A 759 -8.25 30.35 -38.79
C TYR A 759 -9.57 30.75 -39.48
N GLY A 760 -10.68 30.73 -38.75
CA GLY A 760 -12.01 31.09 -39.24
C GLY A 760 -12.74 29.96 -39.98
N ASN A 761 -12.11 28.79 -40.20
CA ASN A 761 -12.80 27.63 -40.74
C ASN A 761 -13.97 27.25 -39.82
N LYS A 762 -15.15 27.02 -40.41
CA LYS A 762 -16.37 26.68 -39.66
C LYS A 762 -16.62 25.19 -39.66
N TYR A 763 -16.89 24.66 -38.48
CA TYR A 763 -17.24 23.27 -38.23
C TYR A 763 -18.59 23.22 -37.51
N GLY A 764 -19.68 23.24 -38.29
CA GLY A 764 -21.01 23.47 -37.74
C GLY A 764 -21.11 24.89 -37.16
N ASN A 765 -21.44 24.99 -35.87
CA ASN A 765 -21.54 26.27 -35.16
C ASN A 765 -20.21 26.77 -34.58
N TYR A 766 -19.13 25.98 -34.71
CA TYR A 766 -17.83 26.31 -34.11
C TYR A 766 -16.91 26.93 -35.15
N GLU A 767 -16.37 28.10 -34.83
CA GLU A 767 -15.37 28.79 -35.65
C GLU A 767 -13.98 28.51 -35.08
N LEU A 768 -13.09 27.99 -35.93
CA LEU A 768 -11.76 27.59 -35.50
C LEU A 768 -10.88 28.81 -35.24
N ASP A 769 -10.26 28.85 -34.07
CA ASP A 769 -9.18 29.78 -33.75
C ASP A 769 -7.86 29.23 -34.30
N PHE A 770 -7.42 28.07 -33.82
CA PHE A 770 -6.24 27.41 -34.36
C PHE A 770 -6.33 25.89 -34.29
N ALA A 771 -5.51 25.23 -35.11
CA ALA A 771 -5.26 23.81 -35.01
C ALA A 771 -3.76 23.53 -35.16
N ASP A 772 -3.21 22.72 -34.27
CA ASP A 772 -1.78 22.42 -34.21
C ASP A 772 -1.49 21.00 -33.70
N ASP A 773 -0.24 20.56 -33.83
CA ASP A 773 0.28 19.39 -33.12
C ASP A 773 1.15 19.91 -31.97
N PHE A 774 0.63 19.79 -30.75
CA PHE A 774 1.16 20.46 -29.57
C PHE A 774 2.65 20.18 -29.38
N SER A 775 3.41 21.26 -29.18
CA SER A 775 4.83 21.22 -28.85
C SER A 775 5.07 22.09 -27.62
N TYR A 776 5.92 21.61 -26.72
CA TYR A 776 6.27 22.30 -25.49
C TYR A 776 7.78 22.48 -25.42
N THR A 777 8.21 23.71 -25.17
CA THR A 777 9.59 24.03 -24.82
C THR A 777 9.64 24.28 -23.32
N ASP A 778 10.36 23.44 -22.58
CA ASP A 778 10.46 23.55 -21.14
C ASP A 778 11.19 24.85 -20.75
N PRO A 779 10.58 25.73 -19.93
CA PRO A 779 11.15 27.03 -19.58
C PRO A 779 12.22 26.95 -18.50
N VAL A 780 12.63 25.75 -18.08
CA VAL A 780 13.69 25.50 -17.09
C VAL A 780 14.94 24.96 -17.79
N ASP A 781 14.80 23.89 -18.58
CA ASP A 781 15.95 23.22 -19.21
C ASP A 781 16.06 23.43 -20.74
N GLY A 782 15.05 24.06 -21.37
CA GLY A 782 15.04 24.34 -22.81
C GLY A 782 14.75 23.12 -23.70
N SER A 783 14.47 21.95 -23.12
CA SER A 783 14.11 20.75 -23.87
C SER A 783 12.80 20.92 -24.62
N VAL A 784 12.68 20.26 -25.78
CA VAL A 784 11.50 20.39 -26.66
C VAL A 784 10.81 19.04 -26.78
N ALA A 785 9.58 18.96 -26.28
CA ALA A 785 8.67 17.84 -26.47
C ALA A 785 7.68 18.16 -27.59
N SER A 786 7.91 17.60 -28.78
CA SER A 786 7.02 17.78 -29.94
C SER A 786 6.04 16.62 -30.10
N LYS A 787 5.02 16.80 -30.94
CA LYS A 787 4.04 15.76 -31.30
C LYS A 787 3.23 15.22 -30.12
N GLN A 788 2.88 16.09 -29.18
CA GLN A 788 2.28 15.71 -27.89
C GLN A 788 0.75 15.58 -27.93
N GLY A 789 0.14 15.97 -29.05
CA GLY A 789 -1.28 15.78 -29.32
C GLY A 789 -1.84 16.82 -30.27
N ILE A 790 -2.77 16.41 -31.12
CA ILE A 790 -3.37 17.27 -32.14
C ILE A 790 -4.55 18.02 -31.50
N ARG A 791 -4.61 19.33 -31.68
CA ARG A 791 -5.64 20.19 -31.09
C ARG A 791 -6.41 20.92 -32.17
N PHE A 792 -7.72 21.04 -31.97
CA PHE A 792 -8.58 21.98 -32.64
C PHE A 792 -9.19 22.86 -31.56
N VAL A 793 -8.86 24.14 -31.58
CA VAL A 793 -9.32 25.13 -30.59
C VAL A 793 -10.21 26.13 -31.30
N PHE A 794 -11.37 26.40 -30.73
CA PHE A 794 -12.41 27.25 -31.29
C PHE A 794 -12.47 28.60 -30.56
N THR A 795 -12.98 29.62 -31.24
CA THR A 795 -13.00 31.01 -30.75
C THR A 795 -13.90 31.23 -29.52
N ASP A 796 -14.85 30.33 -29.27
CA ASP A 796 -15.68 30.31 -28.07
C ASP A 796 -14.99 29.67 -26.85
N GLY A 797 -13.77 29.15 -27.02
CA GLY A 797 -13.01 28.43 -26.00
C GLY A 797 -13.26 26.93 -25.96
N SER A 798 -14.08 26.38 -26.87
CA SER A 798 -14.26 24.95 -27.05
C SER A 798 -13.00 24.30 -27.64
N ARG A 799 -12.77 23.01 -27.33
CA ARG A 799 -11.57 22.27 -27.77
C ARG A 799 -11.88 20.82 -28.11
N ILE A 800 -11.23 20.31 -29.16
CA ILE A 800 -11.14 18.89 -29.49
C ILE A 800 -9.67 18.50 -29.55
N ILE A 801 -9.28 17.47 -28.81
CA ILE A 801 -7.89 17.05 -28.69
C ILE A 801 -7.77 15.56 -28.97
N PHE A 802 -6.76 15.18 -29.74
CA PHE A 802 -6.41 13.80 -30.06
C PHE A 802 -5.03 13.45 -29.55
N ARG A 803 -4.94 12.33 -28.84
CA ARG A 803 -3.66 11.77 -28.41
C ARG A 803 -3.58 10.29 -28.69
N LEU A 804 -2.45 9.87 -29.26
CA LEU A 804 -2.08 8.48 -29.32
C LEU A 804 -1.24 8.15 -28.09
N SER A 805 -1.77 7.33 -27.20
CA SER A 805 -1.01 6.80 -26.07
C SER A 805 -0.24 5.56 -26.53
N GLY A 806 0.98 5.39 -26.00
CA GLY A 806 1.90 4.33 -26.40
C GLY A 806 1.29 2.93 -26.32
N THR A 807 1.85 2.00 -27.08
CA THR A 807 1.35 0.63 -27.18
C THR A 807 1.35 -0.04 -25.80
N GLY A 808 0.16 -0.20 -25.21
CA GLY A 808 -0.02 -1.04 -24.04
C GLY A 808 0.37 -2.49 -24.36
N SER A 809 0.28 -3.39 -23.39
CA SER A 809 0.57 -4.81 -23.63
C SER A 809 -0.28 -5.47 -24.72
N ALA A 810 -1.33 -4.81 -25.21
CA ALA A 810 -2.35 -5.34 -26.12
C ALA A 810 -2.64 -4.50 -27.39
N GLY A 811 -1.98 -3.34 -27.60
CA GLY A 811 -2.23 -2.48 -28.78
C GLY A 811 -2.09 -0.99 -28.49
N ALA A 812 -2.50 -0.14 -29.44
CA ALA A 812 -2.50 1.31 -29.29
C ALA A 812 -3.78 1.81 -28.59
N THR A 813 -3.73 3.00 -27.97
CA THR A 813 -4.91 3.65 -27.40
C THR A 813 -5.05 5.06 -27.96
N ILE A 814 -6.16 5.33 -28.63
CA ILE A 814 -6.52 6.66 -29.09
C ILE A 814 -7.38 7.31 -28.00
N ARG A 815 -6.96 8.49 -27.55
CA ARG A 815 -7.71 9.30 -26.59
C ARG A 815 -8.23 10.55 -27.27
N LEU A 816 -9.54 10.74 -27.20
CA LEU A 816 -10.24 11.92 -27.65
C LEU A 816 -10.71 12.70 -26.43
N TYR A 817 -10.41 13.99 -26.38
CA TYR A 817 -10.88 14.90 -25.34
C TYR A 817 -11.75 15.95 -26.01
N VAL A 818 -12.92 16.20 -25.43
CA VAL A 818 -13.89 17.17 -25.93
C VAL A 818 -14.26 18.10 -24.81
N GLU A 819 -14.16 19.39 -25.09
CA GLU A 819 -14.43 20.44 -24.12
C GLU A 819 -15.26 21.58 -24.72
N GLN A 820 -16.23 22.06 -23.95
CA GLN A 820 -17.01 23.25 -24.28
C GLN A 820 -17.09 24.19 -23.08
N PHE A 821 -16.79 25.47 -23.29
CA PHE A 821 -16.90 26.51 -22.27
C PHE A 821 -18.31 27.13 -22.27
N GLU A 822 -18.90 27.26 -21.08
CA GLU A 822 -20.22 27.87 -20.88
C GLU A 822 -20.15 28.97 -19.81
N PRO A 823 -20.16 30.26 -20.22
CA PRO A 823 -20.17 31.38 -19.29
C PRO A 823 -21.55 31.70 -18.71
N ASP A 824 -22.65 31.24 -19.33
CA ASP A 824 -24.01 31.54 -18.88
C ASP A 824 -24.43 30.63 -17.73
N VAL A 825 -24.53 31.20 -16.53
CA VAL A 825 -24.90 30.50 -15.29
C VAL A 825 -26.19 29.69 -15.43
N SER A 826 -27.16 30.16 -16.24
CA SER A 826 -28.43 29.46 -16.42
C SER A 826 -28.30 28.13 -17.19
N LYS A 827 -27.19 27.91 -17.88
CA LYS A 827 -26.90 26.71 -18.67
C LYS A 827 -25.88 25.78 -18.00
N GLN A 828 -25.25 26.23 -16.92
CA GLN A 828 -24.14 25.51 -16.29
C GLN A 828 -24.57 24.22 -15.59
N ASP A 829 -25.82 24.05 -15.18
CA ASP A 829 -26.30 22.78 -14.58
C ASP A 829 -26.70 21.71 -15.61
N MET A 830 -26.47 21.95 -16.91
CA MET A 830 -26.77 20.96 -17.94
C MET A 830 -25.97 19.67 -17.74
N ASP A 831 -26.54 18.53 -18.16
CA ASP A 831 -25.79 17.30 -18.31
C ASP A 831 -24.65 17.48 -19.32
N ALA A 832 -23.44 17.02 -18.97
CA ALA A 832 -22.25 17.24 -19.78
C ALA A 832 -22.35 16.59 -21.17
N GLN A 833 -22.97 15.40 -21.29
CA GLN A 833 -23.12 14.73 -22.57
C GLN A 833 -24.12 15.46 -23.48
N LYS A 834 -25.17 16.08 -22.90
CA LYS A 834 -26.07 16.97 -23.65
C LYS A 834 -25.37 18.22 -24.14
N ALA A 835 -24.59 18.88 -23.28
CA ALA A 835 -23.84 20.08 -23.66
C ALA A 835 -22.86 19.77 -24.81
N LEU A 836 -22.06 18.72 -24.65
CA LEU A 836 -20.99 18.35 -25.60
C LEU A 836 -21.52 17.71 -26.89
N LYS A 837 -22.80 17.33 -26.98
CA LYS A 837 -23.37 16.58 -28.11
C LYS A 837 -23.07 17.21 -29.47
N SER A 838 -23.22 18.53 -29.58
CA SER A 838 -22.96 19.23 -30.84
C SER A 838 -21.48 19.17 -31.24
N LEU A 839 -20.57 19.35 -30.28
CA LEU A 839 -19.13 19.32 -30.53
C LEU A 839 -18.62 17.91 -30.83
N ILE A 840 -19.19 16.88 -30.19
CA ILE A 840 -18.93 15.47 -30.51
C ILE A 840 -19.41 15.14 -31.94
N GLY A 841 -20.55 15.69 -32.37
CA GLY A 841 -21.01 15.56 -33.76
C GLY A 841 -20.04 16.19 -34.76
N THR A 842 -19.50 17.37 -34.42
CA THR A 842 -18.44 18.03 -35.19
C THR A 842 -17.17 17.18 -35.30
N TYR A 843 -16.77 16.54 -34.20
CA TYR A 843 -15.67 15.57 -34.18
C TYR A 843 -15.89 14.41 -35.17
N LEU A 844 -17.08 13.82 -35.19
CA LEU A 844 -17.38 12.72 -36.11
C LEU A 844 -17.26 13.17 -37.57
N LEU A 845 -17.61 14.41 -37.90
CA LEU A 845 -17.36 14.97 -39.24
C LEU A 845 -15.86 15.09 -39.56
N VAL A 846 -15.03 15.43 -38.58
CA VAL A 846 -13.56 15.51 -38.74
C VAL A 846 -12.94 14.12 -38.99
N ILE A 847 -13.47 13.05 -38.39
CA ILE A 847 -12.97 11.67 -38.57
C ILE A 847 -13.65 10.90 -39.72
N LEU A 848 -14.93 11.09 -40.00
CA LEU A 848 -15.62 10.34 -41.06
C LEU A 848 -15.03 10.63 -42.46
N ILE A 849 -14.49 11.84 -42.65
CA ILE A 849 -13.69 12.21 -43.83
C ILE A 849 -12.46 11.28 -44.01
N PHE A 850 -11.87 10.78 -42.91
CA PHE A 850 -10.74 9.83 -42.96
C PHE A 850 -11.16 8.44 -43.45
N PHE A 851 -12.34 7.96 -43.05
CA PHE A 851 -12.84 6.65 -43.48
C PHE A 851 -13.54 6.68 -44.84
N GLY A 852 -13.63 7.84 -45.49
CA GLY A 852 -14.27 7.99 -46.80
C GLY A 852 -15.79 7.79 -46.78
N VAL A 853 -16.43 8.10 -45.64
CA VAL A 853 -17.88 7.96 -45.41
C VAL A 853 -18.57 9.31 -45.42
#